data_AF-A0A7G3FPK4-F1
#
_entry.id   AF-A0A7G3FPK4-F1
#
_cell.length_a   1.000
_cell.length_b   1.000
_cell.length_c   1.000
_cell.angle_alpha   90.00
_cell.angle_beta   90.00
_cell.angle_gamma   90.00
#
_symmetry.space_group_name_H-M   'P 1'
#
loop_
_entity.id
_entity.type
_entity.pdbx_description
1 polymer ?
#
loop_
_entity_poly.entity_id
_entity_poly.type
_entity_poly.pdbx_seq_one_letter_code
_entity_poly.pdbx_strand_id
1 'polypeptide(L)'
;MATDPFEISTEFLKSFGDDFETFDHKGFLQAVIHIAADQAPGKSNKLIKYVVDLVFFPSSADKKKKSLWDQIEGKVSNMVDHKVDDAVQQALGELTASNLIKRIRNFGNLFRQLAFISNAREKRLHLIVLTSEANTMLAELNNVPPLHLLQVARLMQVLAVTHIAVLMELKAMEPHTYRHQAALNNMAILYSDSAASMFHRSMAWRRSMIGSGKGEIHYRDGLEEQEVLKAKTKVITMTVYDRFAQGRWSPDLGTAVIMKETPRIPVDRGQVEFQDTKMAVYEALRSYDEKVQEEWTKTWNEALLNTTKSFMNLVDWDGRNREMAGLIERQPNNLVFPVVPSRSKYHSANSLERIDLFLEQQMDQFQLSGPRYVQTYRPPAPGFSTDHNMVFSRGDTYDTAMACIYFLVRDNLERAQALGDGLVQAMNHDPIGEGRIVAATVADRLIDPDMNFTTSIYVPDGGRRDIGNMSWAGIALTRLYYKTKVHRYLHAAETIGQWIITNCTKEDELQGFTGGEDHWGNPYHWRSVEHNVDCVSFFDNLWVLTGNNAWKNAQERARTLVKGCFWQNTYYVTGTGIASDINHTVVPTDCQSWVSLARINPETDMSSLSFMIDAMTTESKGFKGTKFALAGSEIQNEATAGAAMSLWFARQVSSSFEKVFDEYMESLVRQIKEAENSIGYGLVATPAKEAHTGEGLGWAYFNYLHVASTAWTGLALIGKDNEEANPYFKLSAI
;
A
#
# COMPACT_ATOMS: atom_id res chain seq x y z
N MET A 1 31.17 -31.97 21.95
CA MET A 1 31.38 -32.46 20.57
C MET A 1 30.13 -32.07 19.82
N ALA A 2 30.13 -30.92 19.15
CA ALA A 2 28.99 -30.44 18.38
C ALA A 2 28.94 -31.24 17.07
N THR A 3 27.86 -31.97 16.85
CA THR A 3 27.54 -32.54 15.54
C THR A 3 27.33 -31.40 14.56
N ASP A 4 27.95 -31.52 13.39
CA ASP A 4 27.84 -30.57 12.29
C ASP A 4 26.34 -30.38 11.93
N PRO A 5 25.77 -29.16 12.03
CA PRO A 5 24.35 -28.92 11.80
C PRO A 5 23.91 -29.10 10.33
N PHE A 6 24.81 -29.50 9.43
CA PHE A 6 24.57 -29.57 7.98
C PHE A 6 24.63 -30.98 7.37
N GLU A 7 24.54 -32.06 8.16
CA GLU A 7 24.58 -33.42 7.62
C GLU A 7 23.24 -33.80 6.93
N ILE A 8 23.16 -33.60 5.61
CA ILE A 8 21.98 -33.89 4.78
C ILE A 8 22.06 -35.33 4.25
N SER A 9 20.95 -36.08 4.35
CA SER A 9 20.91 -37.50 3.98
C SER A 9 21.09 -37.76 2.47
N THR A 10 21.74 -38.85 2.12
CA THR A 10 22.02 -39.24 0.72
C THR A 10 20.75 -39.67 -0.05
N GLU A 11 19.66 -39.97 0.64
CA GLU A 11 18.33 -40.25 0.05
C GLU A 11 17.66 -38.97 -0.49
N PHE A 12 17.92 -37.80 0.12
CA PHE A 12 17.47 -36.49 -0.37
C PHE A 12 18.04 -36.14 -1.75
N LEU A 13 19.28 -36.56 -2.04
CA LEU A 13 19.93 -36.31 -3.34
C LEU A 13 19.38 -37.18 -4.49
N LYS A 14 18.59 -38.21 -4.16
CA LYS A 14 18.01 -39.17 -5.11
C LYS A 14 16.55 -38.90 -5.46
N SER A 15 15.85 -38.00 -4.75
CA SER A 15 14.41 -37.77 -4.92
C SER A 15 14.01 -36.77 -6.01
N PHE A 16 14.97 -36.23 -6.78
CA PHE A 16 14.71 -35.25 -7.83
C PHE A 16 14.84 -35.92 -9.20
N GLY A 17 13.71 -36.18 -9.85
CA GLY A 17 13.62 -36.74 -11.20
C GLY A 17 14.00 -35.75 -12.30
N ASP A 18 14.34 -36.29 -13.47
CA ASP A 18 14.80 -35.55 -14.65
C ASP A 18 13.64 -34.91 -15.45
N ASP A 19 13.93 -33.74 -16.01
CA ASP A 19 13.18 -32.84 -16.93
C ASP A 19 12.29 -31.71 -16.36
N PHE A 20 12.42 -30.44 -16.78
CA PHE A 20 12.66 -29.87 -18.14
C PHE A 20 14.11 -29.36 -18.42
N GLU A 21 14.96 -30.25 -18.94
CA GLU A 21 16.21 -30.13 -19.74
C GLU A 21 17.34 -29.10 -19.51
N THR A 22 17.27 -28.04 -18.67
CA THR A 22 18.49 -27.22 -18.40
C THR A 22 18.67 -26.58 -17.02
N PHE A 23 17.66 -26.48 -16.15
CA PHE A 23 17.88 -25.92 -14.81
C PHE A 23 18.30 -27.01 -13.82
N ASP A 24 19.58 -27.02 -13.46
CA ASP A 24 20.15 -27.96 -12.50
C ASP A 24 19.77 -27.57 -11.05
N HIS A 25 18.55 -27.94 -10.65
CA HIS A 25 18.03 -27.75 -9.29
C HIS A 25 18.96 -28.38 -8.24
N LYS A 26 19.55 -29.52 -8.59
CA LYS A 26 20.46 -30.29 -7.72
C LYS A 26 21.79 -29.56 -7.55
N GLY A 27 22.38 -29.07 -8.64
CA GLY A 27 23.60 -28.27 -8.62
C GLY A 27 23.41 -26.89 -8.00
N PHE A 28 22.25 -26.24 -8.18
CA PHE A 28 21.92 -24.99 -7.49
C PHE A 28 21.88 -25.22 -5.97
N LEU A 29 21.17 -26.25 -5.53
CA LEU A 29 21.05 -26.54 -4.11
C LEU A 29 22.39 -27.03 -3.52
N GLN A 30 23.18 -27.80 -4.25
CA GLN A 30 24.54 -28.16 -3.85
C GLN A 30 25.46 -26.94 -3.75
N ALA A 31 25.35 -25.97 -4.66
CA ALA A 31 26.10 -24.71 -4.58
C ALA A 31 25.67 -23.88 -3.36
N VAL A 32 24.35 -23.83 -3.08
CA VAL A 32 23.78 -23.24 -1.87
C VAL A 32 24.32 -23.91 -0.61
N ILE A 33 24.30 -25.24 -0.54
CA ILE A 33 24.80 -26.05 0.58
C ILE A 33 26.30 -25.81 0.79
N HIS A 34 27.10 -25.85 -0.28
CA HIS A 34 28.54 -25.60 -0.21
C HIS A 34 28.87 -24.19 0.30
N ILE A 35 28.10 -23.19 -0.07
CA ILE A 35 28.31 -21.80 0.36
C ILE A 35 27.81 -21.57 1.78
N ALA A 36 26.74 -22.26 2.19
CA ALA A 36 26.25 -22.25 3.57
C ALA A 36 27.24 -22.92 4.54
N ALA A 37 27.93 -23.98 4.10
CA ALA A 37 28.93 -24.71 4.88
C ALA A 37 30.29 -23.99 4.98
N ASP A 38 30.64 -23.15 4.00
CA ASP A 38 31.95 -22.50 3.90
C ASP A 38 31.86 -21.07 4.49
N GLN A 39 32.19 -20.91 5.78
CA GLN A 39 32.12 -19.61 6.50
C GLN A 39 33.12 -18.54 6.01
N ALA A 40 33.77 -18.75 4.86
CA ALA A 40 34.84 -17.87 4.36
C ALA A 40 34.28 -16.67 3.57
N PRO A 41 34.53 -15.42 4.00
CA PRO A 41 34.11 -14.23 3.26
C PRO A 41 34.73 -14.20 1.86
N GLY A 42 33.90 -14.01 0.83
CA GLY A 42 34.33 -13.82 -0.57
C GLY A 42 34.04 -14.95 -1.57
N LYS A 43 33.46 -16.08 -1.16
CA LYS A 43 33.07 -17.19 -2.07
C LYS A 43 31.63 -17.11 -2.61
N SER A 44 30.77 -16.29 -2.02
CA SER A 44 29.33 -16.12 -2.33
C SER A 44 29.04 -15.53 -3.73
N ASN A 45 30.01 -14.78 -4.29
CA ASN A 45 29.98 -14.30 -5.68
C ASN A 45 29.76 -15.42 -6.71
N LYS A 46 30.10 -16.68 -6.37
CA LYS A 46 29.87 -17.85 -7.23
C LYS A 46 28.39 -18.23 -7.33
N LEU A 47 27.58 -18.06 -6.28
CA LEU A 47 26.14 -18.37 -6.32
C LEU A 47 25.39 -17.35 -7.16
N ILE A 48 25.64 -16.07 -6.94
CA ILE A 48 25.07 -14.99 -7.75
C ILE A 48 25.47 -15.17 -9.22
N LYS A 49 26.76 -15.45 -9.48
CA LYS A 49 27.24 -15.71 -10.85
C LYS A 49 26.60 -16.96 -11.47
N TYR A 50 26.43 -18.03 -10.70
CA TYR A 50 25.75 -19.25 -11.14
C TYR A 50 24.27 -18.98 -11.46
N VAL A 51 23.56 -18.22 -10.63
CA VAL A 51 22.17 -17.81 -10.89
C VAL A 51 22.11 -16.93 -12.14
N VAL A 52 23.02 -15.97 -12.30
CA VAL A 52 23.13 -15.13 -13.49
C VAL A 52 23.35 -15.98 -14.74
N ASP A 53 24.27 -16.94 -14.70
CA ASP A 53 24.61 -17.79 -15.83
C ASP A 53 23.53 -18.85 -16.13
N LEU A 54 22.82 -19.39 -15.13
CA LEU A 54 21.84 -20.46 -15.31
C LEU A 54 20.41 -19.94 -15.56
N VAL A 55 20.03 -18.86 -14.88
CA VAL A 55 18.65 -18.33 -14.90
C VAL A 55 18.49 -17.26 -15.97
N PHE A 56 19.38 -16.28 -15.98
CA PHE A 56 19.19 -15.05 -16.74
C PHE A 56 19.97 -15.03 -18.06
N PHE A 57 21.20 -15.54 -18.08
CA PHE A 57 22.12 -15.38 -19.22
C PHE A 57 23.01 -16.62 -19.42
N PRO A 58 22.54 -17.68 -20.10
CA PRO A 58 23.35 -18.86 -20.39
C PRO A 58 24.67 -18.47 -21.09
N SER A 59 25.78 -19.01 -20.57
CA SER A 59 27.10 -18.77 -21.14
C SER A 59 27.13 -19.14 -22.62
N SER A 60 27.86 -18.34 -23.40
CA SER A 60 27.76 -18.15 -24.86
C SER A 60 28.11 -19.34 -25.77
N ALA A 61 28.09 -20.58 -25.28
CA ALA A 61 28.46 -21.76 -26.07
C ALA A 61 27.36 -22.21 -27.05
N ASP A 62 26.10 -21.83 -26.84
CA ASP A 62 25.01 -22.23 -27.74
C ASP A 62 23.97 -21.10 -27.92
N LYS A 63 24.23 -20.19 -28.87
CA LYS A 63 23.38 -19.02 -29.18
C LYS A 63 21.94 -19.35 -29.59
N LYS A 64 21.57 -20.63 -29.69
CA LYS A 64 20.23 -21.11 -30.06
C LYS A 64 19.33 -21.38 -28.85
N LYS A 65 19.85 -21.48 -27.61
CA LYS A 65 19.03 -21.73 -26.42
C LYS A 65 18.64 -20.41 -25.73
N LYS A 66 17.34 -20.14 -25.59
CA LYS A 66 16.79 -19.02 -24.79
C LYS A 66 17.03 -19.29 -23.30
N SER A 67 17.33 -18.25 -22.51
CA SER A 67 17.47 -18.39 -21.05
C SER A 67 16.16 -18.86 -20.41
N LEU A 68 16.22 -19.43 -19.20
CA LEU A 68 15.02 -19.79 -18.45
C LEU A 68 14.12 -18.55 -18.24
N TRP A 69 14.73 -17.40 -17.97
CA TRP A 69 14.04 -16.12 -17.83
C TRP A 69 13.32 -15.71 -19.11
N ASP A 70 13.96 -15.79 -20.28
CA ASP A 70 13.35 -15.43 -21.58
C ASP A 70 12.16 -16.35 -21.92
N GLN A 71 12.26 -17.63 -21.56
CA GLN A 71 11.18 -18.61 -21.78
C GLN A 71 9.97 -18.30 -20.89
N ILE A 72 10.21 -17.86 -19.65
CA ILE A 72 9.15 -17.49 -18.70
C ILE A 72 8.52 -16.15 -19.07
N GLU A 73 9.34 -15.15 -19.43
CA GLU A 73 8.87 -13.86 -19.92
C GLU A 73 7.97 -14.05 -21.14
N GLY A 74 8.35 -14.93 -22.09
CA GLY A 74 7.51 -15.27 -23.24
C GLY A 74 6.16 -15.88 -22.84
N LYS A 75 6.09 -16.69 -21.78
CA LYS A 75 4.82 -17.25 -21.29
C LYS A 75 3.92 -16.20 -20.65
N VAL A 76 4.49 -15.28 -19.86
CA VAL A 76 3.73 -14.16 -19.27
C VAL A 76 3.28 -13.19 -20.36
N SER A 77 4.11 -12.94 -21.38
CA SER A 77 3.72 -12.14 -22.56
C SER A 77 2.54 -12.78 -23.30
N ASN A 78 2.56 -14.12 -23.49
CA ASN A 78 1.44 -14.82 -24.12
C ASN A 78 0.13 -14.75 -23.31
N MET A 79 0.20 -14.56 -21.99
CA MET A 79 -1.00 -14.29 -21.17
C MET A 79 -1.62 -12.93 -21.48
N VAL A 80 -0.82 -11.96 -21.92
CA VAL A 80 -1.28 -10.65 -22.38
C VAL A 80 -1.93 -10.76 -23.78
N ASP A 81 -1.47 -11.70 -24.61
CA ASP A 81 -1.85 -11.78 -26.03
C ASP A 81 -3.09 -12.68 -26.33
N HIS A 82 -3.45 -13.64 -25.45
CA HIS A 82 -4.58 -14.55 -25.69
C HIS A 82 -5.91 -14.04 -25.11
N LYS A 83 -6.80 -13.59 -26.01
CA LYS A 83 -8.18 -13.16 -25.74
C LYS A 83 -9.16 -14.34 -25.73
N VAL A 84 -9.69 -14.74 -24.58
CA VAL A 84 -11.08 -15.27 -24.43
C VAL A 84 -11.58 -15.01 -22.99
N ASP A 85 -12.74 -14.35 -22.90
CA ASP A 85 -13.78 -14.21 -21.83
C ASP A 85 -13.45 -13.75 -20.39
N ASP A 86 -13.73 -12.47 -20.13
CA ASP A 86 -14.53 -11.85 -19.05
C ASP A 86 -14.00 -10.45 -18.72
N ALA A 87 -14.67 -9.43 -19.26
CA ALA A 87 -14.15 -8.06 -19.45
C ALA A 87 -13.68 -7.31 -18.17
N VAL A 88 -14.09 -7.74 -16.97
CA VAL A 88 -13.68 -7.11 -15.69
C VAL A 88 -12.45 -7.78 -15.08
N GLN A 89 -12.33 -9.11 -15.17
CA GLN A 89 -11.11 -9.81 -14.78
C GLN A 89 -9.97 -9.57 -15.77
N GLN A 90 -10.32 -9.34 -17.05
CA GLN A 90 -9.37 -8.99 -18.11
C GLN A 90 -8.64 -7.67 -17.85
N ALA A 91 -9.33 -6.61 -17.41
CA ALA A 91 -8.68 -5.33 -17.16
C ALA A 91 -7.66 -5.39 -16.00
N LEU A 92 -7.98 -6.11 -14.93
CA LEU A 92 -7.07 -6.32 -13.79
C LEU A 92 -5.94 -7.31 -14.13
N GLY A 93 -6.24 -8.35 -14.90
CA GLY A 93 -5.27 -9.36 -15.36
C GLY A 93 -4.25 -8.79 -16.34
N GLU A 94 -4.68 -7.99 -17.32
CA GLU A 94 -3.80 -7.32 -18.29
C GLU A 94 -2.88 -6.30 -17.59
N LEU A 95 -3.42 -5.50 -16.67
CA LEU A 95 -2.62 -4.52 -15.91
C LEU A 95 -1.60 -5.22 -15.00
N THR A 96 -2.01 -6.28 -14.30
CA THR A 96 -1.14 -7.07 -13.42
C THR A 96 -0.05 -7.78 -14.23
N ALA A 97 -0.39 -8.41 -15.36
CA ALA A 97 0.58 -9.07 -16.23
C ALA A 97 1.55 -8.08 -16.89
N SER A 98 1.06 -6.91 -17.33
CA SER A 98 1.90 -5.84 -17.93
C SER A 98 2.90 -5.26 -16.92
N ASN A 99 2.45 -4.99 -15.68
CA ASN A 99 3.33 -4.54 -14.61
C ASN A 99 4.35 -5.63 -14.22
N LEU A 100 3.89 -6.87 -14.12
CA LEU A 100 4.75 -8.02 -13.85
C LEU A 100 5.84 -8.17 -14.92
N ILE A 101 5.52 -8.01 -16.22
CA ILE A 101 6.52 -8.01 -17.31
C ILE A 101 7.56 -6.90 -17.14
N LYS A 102 7.13 -5.68 -16.84
CA LYS A 102 8.05 -4.55 -16.62
C LYS A 102 9.00 -4.83 -15.44
N ARG A 103 8.47 -5.37 -14.34
CA ARG A 103 9.28 -5.73 -13.17
C ARG A 103 10.21 -6.90 -13.43
N ILE A 104 9.75 -7.95 -14.12
CA ILE A 104 10.58 -9.07 -14.56
C ILE A 104 11.80 -8.54 -15.34
N ARG A 105 11.59 -7.63 -16.30
CA ARG A 105 12.68 -7.04 -17.07
C ARG A 105 13.63 -6.23 -16.19
N ASN A 106 13.09 -5.40 -15.31
CA ASN A 106 13.90 -4.59 -14.40
C ASN A 106 14.73 -5.46 -13.44
N PHE A 107 14.10 -6.48 -12.85
CA PHE A 107 14.71 -7.41 -11.92
C PHE A 107 15.87 -8.18 -12.55
N GLY A 108 15.71 -8.68 -13.77
CA GLY A 108 16.79 -9.31 -14.53
C GLY A 108 17.97 -8.37 -14.82
N ASN A 109 17.69 -7.10 -15.10
CA ASN A 109 18.73 -6.08 -15.31
C ASN A 109 19.50 -5.77 -14.02
N LEU A 110 18.80 -5.62 -12.89
CA LEU A 110 19.42 -5.39 -11.58
C LEU A 110 20.31 -6.57 -11.15
N PHE A 111 19.85 -7.81 -11.38
CA PHE A 111 20.66 -9.01 -11.14
C PHE A 111 21.90 -9.06 -12.03
N ARG A 112 21.79 -8.64 -13.30
CA ARG A 112 22.93 -8.56 -14.21
C ARG A 112 23.99 -7.58 -13.71
N GLN A 113 23.57 -6.42 -13.22
CA GLN A 113 24.48 -5.40 -12.70
C GLN A 113 25.24 -5.90 -11.48
N LEU A 114 24.59 -6.68 -10.62
CA LEU A 114 25.19 -7.25 -9.40
C LEU A 114 26.46 -8.07 -9.68
N ALA A 115 26.54 -8.74 -10.83
CA ALA A 115 27.72 -9.52 -11.24
C ALA A 115 28.99 -8.67 -11.47
N PHE A 116 28.83 -7.35 -11.68
CA PHE A 116 29.92 -6.42 -12.00
C PHE A 116 30.28 -5.48 -10.84
N ILE A 117 29.52 -5.50 -9.73
CA ILE A 117 29.77 -4.63 -8.58
C ILE A 117 30.84 -5.25 -7.68
N SER A 118 31.97 -4.54 -7.54
CA SER A 118 33.10 -4.95 -6.72
C SER A 118 33.10 -4.31 -5.32
N ASN A 119 32.46 -3.16 -5.14
CA ASN A 119 32.40 -2.46 -3.86
C ASN A 119 31.38 -3.11 -2.89
N ALA A 120 31.83 -3.51 -1.70
CA ALA A 120 30.99 -4.23 -0.73
C ALA A 120 29.77 -3.43 -0.23
N ARG A 121 29.91 -2.10 -0.03
CA ARG A 121 28.82 -1.24 0.44
C ARG A 121 27.77 -1.03 -0.66
N GLU A 122 28.23 -0.77 -1.87
CA GLU A 122 27.37 -0.62 -3.06
C GLU A 122 26.63 -1.93 -3.37
N LYS A 123 27.33 -3.06 -3.27
CA LYS A 123 26.77 -4.40 -3.46
C LYS A 123 25.69 -4.69 -2.43
N ARG A 124 25.90 -4.34 -1.16
CA ARG A 124 24.89 -4.45 -0.10
C ARG A 124 23.63 -3.66 -0.43
N LEU A 125 23.76 -2.41 -0.89
CA LEU A 125 22.61 -1.58 -1.26
C LEU A 125 21.81 -2.20 -2.43
N HIS A 126 22.51 -2.70 -3.46
CA HIS A 126 21.85 -3.37 -4.58
C HIS A 126 21.15 -4.67 -4.17
N LEU A 127 21.73 -5.45 -3.25
CA LEU A 127 21.08 -6.65 -2.68
C LEU A 127 19.80 -6.29 -1.91
N ILE A 128 19.78 -5.17 -1.19
CA ILE A 128 18.58 -4.69 -0.48
C ILE A 128 17.50 -4.28 -1.50
N VAL A 129 17.86 -3.55 -2.56
CA VAL A 129 16.92 -3.18 -3.63
C VAL A 129 16.34 -4.44 -4.30
N LEU A 130 17.18 -5.43 -4.62
CA LEU A 130 16.74 -6.70 -5.19
C LEU A 130 15.79 -7.47 -4.26
N THR A 131 16.02 -7.43 -2.95
CA THR A 131 15.13 -8.03 -1.94
C THR A 131 13.75 -7.34 -1.97
N SER A 132 13.74 -6.01 -2.05
CA SER A 132 12.49 -5.22 -2.13
C SER A 132 11.71 -5.52 -3.42
N GLU A 133 12.38 -5.49 -4.57
CA GLU A 133 11.75 -5.83 -5.86
C GLU A 133 11.21 -7.27 -5.88
N ALA A 134 11.94 -8.22 -5.30
CA ALA A 134 11.48 -9.61 -5.20
C ALA A 134 10.21 -9.76 -4.34
N ASN A 135 10.11 -9.02 -3.23
CA ASN A 135 8.91 -8.99 -2.41
C ASN A 135 7.70 -8.42 -3.16
N THR A 136 7.90 -7.33 -3.90
CA THR A 136 6.84 -6.73 -4.72
C THR A 136 6.37 -7.69 -5.81
N MET A 137 7.30 -8.34 -6.52
CA MET A 137 6.96 -9.34 -7.53
C MET A 137 6.21 -10.55 -6.94
N LEU A 138 6.56 -11.00 -5.73
CA LEU A 138 5.85 -12.09 -5.06
C LEU A 138 4.41 -11.70 -4.71
N ALA A 139 4.18 -10.47 -4.24
CA ALA A 139 2.85 -9.96 -3.97
C ALA A 139 2.00 -9.89 -5.26
N GLU A 140 2.59 -9.40 -6.36
CA GLU A 140 1.92 -9.35 -7.66
C GLU A 140 1.58 -10.74 -8.20
N LEU A 141 2.49 -11.71 -8.07
CA LEU A 141 2.26 -13.12 -8.42
C LEU A 141 1.11 -13.74 -7.62
N ASN A 142 1.03 -13.43 -6.33
CA ASN A 142 -0.06 -13.90 -5.48
C ASN A 142 -1.43 -13.31 -5.88
N ASN A 143 -1.47 -12.17 -6.57
CA ASN A 143 -2.71 -11.54 -7.01
C ASN A 143 -3.16 -11.94 -8.42
N VAL A 144 -2.43 -12.81 -9.10
CA VAL A 144 -2.81 -13.33 -10.44
C VAL A 144 -4.12 -14.15 -10.34
N PRO A 145 -5.06 -14.00 -11.30
CA PRO A 145 -6.30 -14.78 -11.30
C PRO A 145 -6.07 -16.30 -11.29
N PRO A 146 -6.93 -17.09 -10.62
CA PRO A 146 -6.76 -18.54 -10.45
C PRO A 146 -6.48 -19.35 -11.73
N LEU A 147 -7.08 -18.93 -12.85
CA LEU A 147 -6.95 -19.59 -14.15
C LEU A 147 -5.52 -19.52 -14.74
N HIS A 148 -4.75 -18.51 -14.34
CA HIS A 148 -3.39 -18.27 -14.79
C HIS A 148 -2.32 -18.69 -13.77
N LEU A 149 -2.72 -19.04 -12.55
CA LEU A 149 -1.77 -19.36 -11.46
C LEU A 149 -0.77 -20.45 -11.84
N LEU A 150 -1.20 -21.48 -12.59
CA LEU A 150 -0.30 -22.54 -13.04
C LEU A 150 0.71 -22.05 -14.10
N GLN A 151 0.33 -21.06 -14.92
CA GLN A 151 1.21 -20.46 -15.93
C GLN A 151 2.31 -19.62 -15.28
N VAL A 152 2.00 -18.93 -14.18
CA VAL A 152 2.95 -18.10 -13.42
C VAL A 152 3.64 -18.83 -12.26
N ALA A 153 3.22 -20.04 -11.91
CA ALA A 153 3.82 -20.85 -10.85
C ALA A 153 5.35 -21.01 -11.04
N ARG A 154 5.79 -21.23 -12.28
CA ARG A 154 7.22 -21.35 -12.62
C ARG A 154 8.00 -20.04 -12.47
N LEU A 155 7.34 -18.90 -12.63
CA LEU A 155 7.98 -17.60 -12.38
C LEU A 155 8.25 -17.40 -10.89
N MET A 156 7.31 -17.81 -10.04
CA MET A 156 7.48 -17.78 -8.59
C MET A 156 8.65 -18.66 -8.13
N GLN A 157 8.86 -19.81 -8.78
CA GLN A 157 10.00 -20.68 -8.52
C GLN A 157 11.34 -19.95 -8.76
N VAL A 158 11.48 -19.29 -9.92
CA VAL A 158 12.69 -18.53 -10.26
C VAL A 158 12.88 -17.33 -9.34
N LEU A 159 11.78 -16.65 -8.99
CA LEU A 159 11.79 -15.56 -8.04
C LEU A 159 12.28 -16.03 -6.65
N ALA A 160 11.83 -17.19 -6.19
CA ALA A 160 12.28 -17.76 -4.92
C ALA A 160 13.77 -18.10 -4.95
N VAL A 161 14.25 -18.75 -6.01
CA VAL A 161 15.68 -19.07 -6.23
C VAL A 161 16.56 -17.82 -6.17
N THR A 162 16.15 -16.76 -6.87
CA THR A 162 16.90 -15.51 -6.97
C THR A 162 16.88 -14.73 -5.66
N HIS A 163 15.72 -14.63 -5.01
CA HIS A 163 15.57 -13.96 -3.73
C HIS A 163 16.37 -14.66 -2.61
N ILE A 164 16.34 -15.99 -2.56
CA ILE A 164 17.15 -16.79 -1.63
C ILE A 164 18.65 -16.55 -1.88
N ALA A 165 19.10 -16.52 -3.13
CA ALA A 165 20.50 -16.24 -3.45
C ALA A 165 20.96 -14.86 -2.97
N VAL A 166 20.08 -13.84 -3.07
CA VAL A 166 20.34 -12.48 -2.57
C VAL A 166 20.45 -12.44 -1.04
N LEU A 167 19.53 -13.10 -0.33
CA LEU A 167 19.56 -13.15 1.14
C LEU A 167 20.75 -13.95 1.66
N MET A 168 21.13 -15.00 0.95
CA MET A 168 22.36 -15.75 1.26
C MET A 168 23.61 -14.91 1.06
N GLU A 169 23.67 -14.07 0.02
CA GLU A 169 24.77 -13.13 -0.17
C GLU A 169 24.84 -12.10 0.97
N LEU A 170 23.69 -11.54 1.39
CA LEU A 170 23.61 -10.65 2.55
C LEU A 170 24.07 -11.35 3.85
N LYS A 171 23.65 -12.61 4.06
CA LYS A 171 24.09 -13.41 5.19
C LYS A 171 25.60 -13.69 5.14
N ALA A 172 26.16 -13.98 3.97
CA ALA A 172 27.59 -14.21 3.80
C ALA A 172 28.43 -12.93 4.03
N MET A 173 27.87 -11.75 3.74
CA MET A 173 28.52 -10.47 4.03
C MET A 173 28.58 -10.16 5.53
N GLU A 174 27.56 -10.54 6.30
CA GLU A 174 27.45 -10.28 7.74
C GLU A 174 27.13 -11.57 8.52
N PRO A 175 28.02 -12.59 8.50
CA PRO A 175 27.72 -13.94 8.99
C PRO A 175 27.47 -13.99 10.50
N HIS A 176 28.05 -13.04 11.23
CA HIS A 176 27.91 -12.87 12.67
C HIS A 176 26.52 -12.37 13.10
N THR A 177 25.71 -11.85 12.17
CA THR A 177 24.35 -11.37 12.48
C THR A 177 23.30 -12.46 12.25
N TYR A 178 22.34 -12.60 13.16
CA TYR A 178 21.18 -13.47 12.95
C TYR A 178 20.12 -12.82 12.05
N ARG A 179 20.12 -11.48 11.91
CA ARG A 179 19.14 -10.70 11.11
C ARG A 179 18.94 -11.25 9.69
N HIS A 180 20.01 -11.49 8.94
CA HIS A 180 19.89 -12.01 7.57
C HIS A 180 19.51 -13.49 7.54
N GLN A 181 19.83 -14.26 8.59
CA GLN A 181 19.34 -15.62 8.74
C GLN A 181 17.84 -15.64 9.01
N ALA A 182 17.34 -14.76 9.87
CA ALA A 182 15.92 -14.60 10.14
C ALA A 182 15.14 -14.17 8.87
N ALA A 183 15.70 -13.23 8.09
CA ALA A 183 15.13 -12.82 6.81
C ALA A 183 15.07 -14.00 5.81
N LEU A 184 16.13 -14.80 5.72
CA LEU A 184 16.17 -16.01 4.88
C LEU A 184 15.12 -17.05 5.33
N ASN A 185 15.03 -17.31 6.64
CA ASN A 185 14.05 -18.22 7.22
C ASN A 185 12.61 -17.80 6.88
N ASN A 186 12.29 -16.52 7.11
CA ASN A 186 10.95 -15.98 6.86
C ASN A 186 10.60 -16.02 5.37
N MET A 187 11.56 -15.75 4.49
CA MET A 187 11.30 -15.80 3.04
C MET A 187 11.09 -17.23 2.54
N ALA A 188 11.86 -18.21 3.00
CA ALA A 188 11.63 -19.61 2.63
C ALA A 188 10.21 -20.08 2.99
N ILE A 189 9.74 -19.72 4.19
CA ILE A 189 8.39 -20.01 4.67
C ILE A 189 7.35 -19.26 3.82
N LEU A 190 7.55 -17.97 3.58
CA LEU A 190 6.63 -17.15 2.79
C LEU A 190 6.42 -17.71 1.37
N TYR A 191 7.48 -18.17 0.71
CA TYR A 191 7.37 -18.81 -0.60
C TYR A 191 6.66 -20.16 -0.53
N SER A 192 6.85 -20.94 0.53
CA SER A 192 6.12 -22.19 0.75
C SER A 192 4.62 -21.93 0.95
N ASP A 193 4.26 -20.98 1.81
CA ASP A 193 2.88 -20.62 2.11
C ASP A 193 2.17 -20.02 0.89
N SER A 194 2.86 -19.13 0.18
CA SER A 194 2.35 -18.54 -1.06
C SER A 194 2.11 -19.62 -2.13
N ALA A 195 3.00 -20.62 -2.22
CA ALA A 195 2.85 -21.70 -3.18
C ALA A 195 1.66 -22.61 -2.85
N ALA A 196 1.47 -22.93 -1.57
CA ALA A 196 0.30 -23.66 -1.09
C ALA A 196 -0.99 -22.88 -1.36
N SER A 197 -1.01 -21.57 -1.10
CA SER A 197 -2.15 -20.69 -1.38
C SER A 197 -2.50 -20.65 -2.87
N MET A 198 -1.50 -20.52 -3.75
CA MET A 198 -1.71 -20.55 -5.21
C MET A 198 -2.26 -21.91 -5.67
N PHE A 199 -1.72 -23.01 -5.15
CA PHE A 199 -2.21 -24.35 -5.43
C PHE A 199 -3.67 -24.51 -5.02
N HIS A 200 -4.04 -24.13 -3.79
CA HIS A 200 -5.41 -24.27 -3.29
C HIS A 200 -6.41 -23.44 -4.10
N ARG A 201 -6.07 -22.19 -4.45
CA ARG A 201 -6.92 -21.34 -5.29
C ARG A 201 -7.07 -21.90 -6.70
N SER A 202 -5.98 -22.37 -7.30
CA SER A 202 -6.01 -23.01 -8.62
C SER A 202 -6.82 -24.31 -8.60
N MET A 203 -6.69 -25.12 -7.54
CA MET A 203 -7.44 -26.36 -7.36
C MET A 203 -8.95 -26.08 -7.20
N ALA A 204 -9.33 -25.12 -6.35
CA ALA A 204 -10.72 -24.74 -6.16
C ALA A 204 -11.36 -24.27 -7.48
N TRP A 205 -10.63 -23.47 -8.25
CA TRP A 205 -11.05 -23.03 -9.58
C TRP A 205 -11.14 -24.19 -10.59
N ARG A 206 -10.18 -25.11 -10.60
CA ARG A 206 -10.21 -26.30 -11.47
C ARG A 206 -11.42 -27.19 -11.18
N ARG A 207 -11.77 -27.35 -9.90
CA ARG A 207 -12.91 -28.16 -9.44
C ARG A 207 -14.26 -27.51 -9.76
N SER A 208 -14.37 -26.18 -9.68
CA SER A 208 -15.62 -25.49 -10.02
C SER A 208 -16.03 -25.70 -11.48
N MET A 209 -15.06 -25.84 -12.40
CA MET A 209 -15.30 -26.12 -13.82
C MET A 209 -15.86 -27.51 -14.11
N ILE A 210 -15.68 -28.47 -13.18
CA ILE A 210 -16.31 -29.79 -13.23
C ILE A 210 -17.72 -29.72 -12.63
N GLY A 211 -17.88 -28.93 -11.56
CA GLY A 211 -19.14 -28.76 -10.82
C GLY A 211 -20.22 -27.94 -11.55
N SER A 212 -19.88 -27.16 -12.58
CA SER A 212 -20.83 -26.32 -13.32
C SER A 212 -21.73 -27.07 -14.31
N GLY A 213 -21.57 -28.39 -14.47
CA GLY A 213 -22.38 -29.22 -15.36
C GLY A 213 -23.87 -29.23 -15.02
N LYS A 214 -24.67 -28.42 -15.72
CA LYS A 214 -26.14 -28.52 -15.69
C LYS A 214 -26.54 -29.77 -16.47
N GLY A 215 -27.32 -30.65 -15.83
CA GLY A 215 -27.95 -31.77 -16.52
C GLY A 215 -28.92 -31.26 -17.58
N GLU A 216 -28.55 -31.35 -18.85
CA GLU A 216 -29.46 -31.05 -19.95
C GLU A 216 -30.48 -32.17 -20.12
N ILE A 217 -31.76 -31.86 -19.95
CA ILE A 217 -32.86 -32.79 -20.21
C ILE A 217 -33.09 -32.80 -21.72
N HIS A 218 -32.52 -33.79 -22.42
CA HIS A 218 -32.87 -34.08 -23.81
C HIS A 218 -33.99 -35.11 -23.86
N TYR A 219 -35.15 -34.73 -24.38
CA TYR A 219 -36.25 -35.67 -24.66
C TYR A 219 -36.00 -36.29 -26.04
N ARG A 220 -35.81 -37.61 -26.13
CA ARG A 220 -35.95 -38.34 -27.40
C ARG A 220 -37.37 -38.89 -27.48
N ASP A 221 -38.17 -38.39 -28.42
CA ASP A 221 -39.51 -38.93 -28.70
C ASP A 221 -39.37 -40.34 -29.29
N GLY A 222 -39.71 -41.33 -28.46
CA GLY A 222 -39.99 -42.70 -28.87
C GLY A 222 -41.45 -43.03 -28.57
N LEU A 223 -42.38 -42.23 -29.12
CA LEU A 223 -43.81 -42.56 -29.10
C LEU A 223 -44.04 -43.70 -30.10
N GLU A 224 -43.75 -44.94 -29.70
CA GLU A 224 -44.40 -46.10 -30.30
C GLU A 224 -45.56 -46.49 -29.40
N GLU A 225 -46.78 -46.14 -29.83
CA GLU A 225 -48.01 -46.72 -29.31
C GLU A 225 -47.95 -48.24 -29.52
N GLN A 226 -47.67 -48.99 -28.46
CA GLN A 226 -48.24 -50.32 -28.34
C GLN A 226 -49.27 -50.31 -27.23
N GLU A 227 -50.53 -50.44 -27.66
CA GLU A 227 -51.74 -50.54 -26.87
C GLU A 227 -51.73 -51.77 -25.96
N VAL A 228 -50.92 -51.80 -24.91
CA VAL A 228 -51.25 -52.59 -23.71
C VAL A 228 -50.72 -51.86 -22.47
N LEU A 229 -51.63 -51.11 -21.81
CA LEU A 229 -51.53 -50.42 -20.52
C LEU A 229 -51.08 -48.94 -20.57
N LYS A 230 -52.03 -48.04 -20.25
CA LYS A 230 -51.97 -46.57 -20.31
C LYS A 230 -50.97 -45.93 -19.32
N ALA A 231 -49.70 -45.77 -19.71
CA ALA A 231 -48.78 -44.83 -19.05
C ALA A 231 -47.78 -44.23 -20.07
N LYS A 232 -47.71 -42.89 -20.18
CA LYS A 232 -46.66 -42.22 -20.95
C LYS A 232 -45.31 -42.45 -20.24
N THR A 233 -44.24 -42.78 -20.97
CA THR A 233 -42.89 -42.98 -20.41
C THR A 233 -41.86 -42.06 -21.07
N LYS A 234 -40.75 -41.76 -20.39
CA LYS A 234 -39.64 -40.90 -20.84
C LYS A 234 -38.27 -41.47 -20.44
N VAL A 235 -37.20 -41.00 -21.09
CA VAL A 235 -35.79 -41.25 -20.72
C VAL A 235 -35.14 -39.91 -20.41
N ILE A 236 -34.37 -39.83 -19.31
CA ILE A 236 -33.63 -38.63 -18.92
C ILE A 236 -32.14 -38.90 -19.07
N THR A 237 -31.43 -38.03 -19.79
CA THR A 237 -29.96 -38.04 -19.88
C THR A 237 -29.38 -37.08 -18.85
N MET A 238 -28.39 -37.53 -18.09
CA MET A 238 -27.61 -36.71 -17.17
C MET A 238 -26.17 -36.64 -17.65
N THR A 239 -25.69 -35.43 -17.92
CA THR A 239 -24.35 -35.17 -18.46
C THR A 239 -23.56 -34.26 -17.52
N VAL A 240 -22.31 -34.62 -17.23
CA VAL A 240 -21.33 -33.74 -16.58
C VAL A 240 -20.27 -33.34 -17.59
N TYR A 241 -19.98 -32.05 -17.62
CA TYR A 241 -19.00 -31.45 -18.52
C TYR A 241 -17.74 -31.06 -17.77
N ASP A 242 -16.61 -31.17 -18.45
CA ASP A 242 -15.34 -30.62 -18.03
C ASP A 242 -14.78 -29.71 -19.14
N ARG A 243 -14.68 -28.42 -18.84
CA ARG A 243 -14.20 -27.40 -19.77
C ARG A 243 -12.74 -27.61 -20.20
N PHE A 244 -11.95 -28.40 -19.46
CA PHE A 244 -10.54 -28.65 -19.73
C PHE A 244 -10.21 -30.08 -20.20
N ALA A 245 -11.19 -30.96 -20.32
CA ALA A 245 -10.95 -32.31 -20.85
C ALA A 245 -10.65 -32.28 -22.36
N GLN A 246 -9.71 -33.12 -22.82
CA GLN A 246 -9.27 -33.13 -24.21
C GLN A 246 -10.37 -33.66 -25.16
N GLY A 247 -11.01 -32.75 -25.91
CA GLY A 247 -12.03 -33.06 -26.92
C GLY A 247 -12.53 -31.78 -27.60
N ARG A 248 -12.59 -31.77 -28.94
CA ARG A 248 -12.62 -30.55 -29.79
C ARG A 248 -14.00 -29.90 -30.04
N TRP A 249 -15.02 -30.10 -29.22
CA TRP A 249 -16.38 -29.61 -29.55
C TRP A 249 -16.94 -28.62 -28.53
N SER A 250 -17.35 -27.46 -29.06
CA SER A 250 -18.01 -26.31 -28.43
C SER A 250 -17.28 -25.67 -27.22
N PRO A 251 -16.48 -24.61 -27.46
CA PRO A 251 -15.82 -23.82 -26.40
C PRO A 251 -16.75 -23.36 -25.27
N ASP A 252 -18.04 -23.17 -25.58
CA ASP A 252 -19.03 -22.62 -24.66
C ASP A 252 -19.60 -23.66 -23.67
N LEU A 253 -19.42 -24.97 -23.93
CA LEU A 253 -20.09 -26.06 -23.21
C LEU A 253 -19.13 -27.09 -22.56
N GLY A 254 -17.86 -27.16 -22.98
CA GLY A 254 -16.88 -28.14 -22.45
C GLY A 254 -17.09 -29.57 -22.99
N THR A 255 -16.19 -30.49 -22.66
CA THR A 255 -16.30 -31.89 -23.11
C THR A 255 -17.15 -32.69 -22.11
N ALA A 256 -18.15 -33.43 -22.60
CA ALA A 256 -18.92 -34.36 -21.76
C ALA A 256 -18.01 -35.50 -21.29
N VAL A 257 -17.81 -35.62 -19.97
CA VAL A 257 -16.93 -36.62 -19.35
C VAL A 257 -17.70 -37.74 -18.66
N ILE A 258 -18.95 -37.48 -18.29
CA ILE A 258 -19.88 -38.47 -17.74
C ILE A 258 -21.22 -38.29 -18.43
N MET A 259 -21.77 -39.38 -18.96
CA MET A 259 -23.11 -39.42 -19.54
C MET A 259 -23.81 -40.69 -19.08
N LYS A 260 -24.98 -40.56 -18.44
CA LYS A 260 -25.82 -41.69 -18.04
C LYS A 260 -27.28 -41.42 -18.41
N GLU A 261 -27.98 -42.46 -18.84
CA GLU A 261 -29.41 -42.42 -19.16
C GLU A 261 -30.20 -43.20 -18.11
N THR A 262 -31.38 -42.70 -17.74
CA THR A 262 -32.32 -43.49 -16.92
C THR A 262 -32.90 -44.63 -17.75
N PRO A 263 -33.35 -45.74 -17.12
CA PRO A 263 -34.33 -46.63 -17.74
C PRO A 263 -35.59 -45.86 -18.17
N ARG A 264 -36.47 -46.47 -18.99
CA ARG A 264 -37.77 -45.86 -19.32
C ARG A 264 -38.61 -45.69 -18.05
N ILE A 265 -38.89 -44.46 -17.66
CA ILE A 265 -39.66 -44.12 -16.45
C ILE A 265 -41.02 -43.49 -16.82
N PRO A 266 -42.10 -43.71 -16.04
CA PRO A 266 -43.39 -43.04 -16.30
C PRO A 266 -43.29 -41.50 -16.16
N VAL A 267 -44.11 -40.77 -16.93
CA VAL A 267 -44.15 -39.29 -16.88
C VAL A 267 -44.67 -38.79 -15.53
N ASP A 268 -45.57 -39.54 -14.90
CA ASP A 268 -46.36 -39.07 -13.76
C ASP A 268 -45.93 -39.69 -12.41
N ARG A 269 -45.09 -40.75 -12.41
CA ARG A 269 -44.53 -41.40 -11.21
C ARG A 269 -43.22 -42.14 -11.50
N GLY A 270 -42.27 -42.06 -10.56
CA GLY A 270 -41.06 -42.89 -10.52
C GLY A 270 -39.81 -42.13 -10.06
N GLN A 271 -39.75 -41.73 -8.78
CA GLN A 271 -38.58 -41.01 -8.25
C GLN A 271 -37.38 -41.93 -8.00
N VAL A 272 -37.55 -43.25 -7.80
CA VAL A 272 -36.48 -44.15 -7.35
C VAL A 272 -35.42 -44.37 -8.42
N GLU A 273 -35.79 -44.79 -9.62
CA GLU A 273 -34.85 -45.06 -10.72
C GLU A 273 -34.13 -43.78 -11.19
N PHE A 274 -34.82 -42.63 -11.09
CA PHE A 274 -34.21 -41.32 -11.29
C PHE A 274 -33.21 -40.99 -10.17
N GLN A 275 -33.54 -41.23 -8.90
CA GLN A 275 -32.62 -41.04 -7.78
C GLN A 275 -31.42 -42.00 -7.89
N ASP A 276 -31.61 -43.25 -8.28
CA ASP A 276 -30.54 -44.25 -8.44
C ASP A 276 -29.57 -43.83 -9.56
N THR A 277 -30.11 -43.40 -10.71
CA THR A 277 -29.28 -42.86 -11.81
C THR A 277 -28.53 -41.61 -11.37
N LYS A 278 -29.18 -40.72 -10.61
CA LYS A 278 -28.57 -39.52 -10.05
C LYS A 278 -27.45 -39.84 -9.05
N MET A 279 -27.65 -40.82 -8.16
CA MET A 279 -26.63 -41.31 -7.23
C MET A 279 -25.44 -41.90 -7.99
N ALA A 280 -25.70 -42.72 -9.01
CA ALA A 280 -24.66 -43.30 -9.85
C ALA A 280 -23.89 -42.26 -10.68
N VAL A 281 -24.49 -41.11 -11.00
CA VAL A 281 -23.80 -39.95 -11.60
C VAL A 281 -22.94 -39.23 -10.56
N TYR A 282 -23.44 -39.04 -9.34
CA TYR A 282 -22.64 -38.43 -8.25
C TYR A 282 -21.42 -39.28 -7.85
N GLU A 283 -21.55 -40.61 -7.81
CA GLU A 283 -20.43 -41.51 -7.55
C GLU A 283 -19.38 -41.46 -8.68
N ALA A 284 -19.83 -41.42 -9.94
CA ALA A 284 -18.95 -41.26 -11.09
C ALA A 284 -18.26 -39.89 -11.09
N LEU A 285 -19.00 -38.83 -10.73
CA LEU A 285 -18.48 -37.48 -10.60
C LEU A 285 -17.41 -37.39 -9.50
N ARG A 286 -17.66 -38.01 -8.35
CA ARG A 286 -16.69 -38.08 -7.25
C ARG A 286 -15.40 -38.78 -7.69
N SER A 287 -15.52 -39.93 -8.35
CA SER A 287 -14.36 -40.69 -8.85
C SER A 287 -13.56 -39.89 -9.88
N TYR A 288 -14.26 -39.14 -10.74
CA TYR A 288 -13.62 -38.26 -11.73
C TYR A 288 -12.93 -37.04 -11.08
N ASP A 289 -13.59 -36.38 -10.12
CA ASP A 289 -13.02 -35.27 -9.34
C ASP A 289 -11.76 -35.72 -8.59
N GLU A 290 -11.77 -36.90 -7.96
CA GLU A 290 -10.60 -37.49 -7.27
C GLU A 290 -9.43 -37.71 -8.25
N LYS A 291 -9.68 -38.31 -9.42
CA LYS A 291 -8.65 -38.48 -10.47
C LYS A 291 -8.08 -37.15 -10.95
N VAL A 292 -8.93 -36.16 -11.23
CA VAL A 292 -8.47 -34.84 -11.70
C VAL A 292 -7.66 -34.13 -10.62
N GLN A 293 -8.04 -34.25 -9.35
CA GLN A 293 -7.25 -33.71 -8.23
C GLN A 293 -5.87 -34.34 -8.14
N GLU A 294 -5.73 -35.66 -8.34
CA GLU A 294 -4.43 -36.33 -8.36
C GLU A 294 -3.53 -35.82 -9.50
N GLU A 295 -4.08 -35.75 -10.72
CA GLU A 295 -3.35 -35.24 -11.90
C GLU A 295 -2.95 -33.76 -11.73
N TRP A 296 -3.85 -32.93 -11.17
CA TRP A 296 -3.61 -31.51 -10.94
C TRP A 296 -2.57 -31.28 -9.84
N THR A 297 -2.66 -32.03 -8.74
CA THR A 297 -1.66 -32.04 -7.66
C THR A 297 -0.27 -32.42 -8.19
N LYS A 298 -0.18 -33.47 -9.02
CA LYS A 298 1.10 -33.87 -9.63
C LYS A 298 1.70 -32.72 -10.46
N THR A 299 0.88 -32.06 -11.27
CA THR A 299 1.30 -30.93 -12.11
C THR A 299 1.83 -29.75 -11.27
N TRP A 300 1.17 -29.43 -10.16
CA TRP A 300 1.59 -28.36 -9.25
C TRP A 300 2.83 -28.72 -8.43
N ASN A 301 2.99 -29.98 -8.05
CA ASN A 301 4.20 -30.49 -7.42
C ASN A 301 5.43 -30.28 -8.31
N GLU A 302 5.30 -30.62 -9.59
CA GLU A 302 6.34 -30.41 -10.60
C GLU A 302 6.57 -28.93 -10.90
N ALA A 303 5.52 -28.11 -10.93
CA ALA A 303 5.61 -26.71 -11.32
C ALA A 303 6.16 -25.77 -10.23
N LEU A 304 5.90 -26.05 -8.94
CA LEU A 304 6.23 -25.11 -7.84
C LEU A 304 6.45 -25.79 -6.48
N LEU A 305 5.51 -26.65 -6.04
CA LEU A 305 5.43 -27.06 -4.63
C LEU A 305 6.65 -27.87 -4.16
N ASN A 306 7.21 -28.75 -5.01
CA ASN A 306 8.41 -29.51 -4.63
C ASN A 306 9.62 -28.59 -4.40
N THR A 307 9.72 -27.50 -5.17
CA THR A 307 10.84 -26.57 -5.05
C THR A 307 10.73 -25.73 -3.79
N THR A 308 9.57 -25.12 -3.53
CA THR A 308 9.38 -24.29 -2.33
C THR A 308 9.42 -25.11 -1.05
N LYS A 309 8.88 -26.35 -1.07
CA LYS A 309 9.05 -27.31 0.02
C LYS A 309 10.52 -27.60 0.32
N SER A 310 11.36 -27.70 -0.70
CA SER A 310 12.80 -27.94 -0.51
C SER A 310 13.52 -26.77 0.17
N PHE A 311 13.04 -25.53 0.00
CA PHE A 311 13.60 -24.36 0.69
C PHE A 311 13.36 -24.36 2.20
N MET A 312 12.37 -25.12 2.70
CA MET A 312 12.15 -25.28 4.13
C MET A 312 13.35 -25.92 4.85
N ASN A 313 14.23 -26.61 4.12
CA ASN A 313 15.48 -27.14 4.65
C ASN A 313 16.56 -26.06 4.84
N LEU A 314 16.39 -24.85 4.29
CA LEU A 314 17.27 -23.71 4.51
C LEU A 314 16.93 -22.93 5.80
N VAL A 315 15.81 -23.27 6.44
CA VAL A 315 15.33 -22.61 7.65
C VAL A 315 16.13 -23.11 8.84
N ASP A 316 16.77 -22.18 9.56
CA ASP A 316 17.30 -22.45 10.90
C ASP A 316 16.13 -22.51 11.90
N TRP A 317 15.56 -23.71 12.07
CA TRP A 317 14.43 -23.95 12.96
C TRP A 317 14.79 -23.71 14.43
N ASP A 318 16.01 -24.03 14.85
CA ASP A 318 16.47 -23.82 16.23
C ASP A 318 16.66 -22.34 16.54
N GLY A 319 17.22 -21.57 15.59
CA GLY A 319 17.27 -20.11 15.66
C GLY A 319 15.88 -19.49 15.71
N ARG A 320 14.95 -19.94 14.86
CA ARG A 320 13.56 -19.45 14.84
C ARG A 320 12.83 -19.74 16.15
N ASN A 321 12.98 -20.94 16.70
CA ASN A 321 12.37 -21.31 17.98
C ASN A 321 12.92 -20.44 19.12
N ARG A 322 14.22 -20.14 19.11
CA ARG A 322 14.82 -19.19 20.06
C ARG A 322 14.31 -17.75 19.86
N GLU A 323 14.12 -17.30 18.63
CA GLU A 323 13.53 -15.99 18.32
C GLU A 323 12.08 -15.90 18.83
N MET A 324 11.25 -16.91 18.55
CA MET A 324 9.87 -16.99 19.02
C MET A 324 9.78 -17.04 20.56
N ALA A 325 10.78 -17.60 21.22
CA ALA A 325 10.91 -17.61 22.67
C ALA A 325 11.48 -16.30 23.25
N GLY A 326 11.77 -15.29 22.41
CA GLY A 326 12.36 -14.01 22.84
C GLY A 326 13.83 -14.10 23.27
N LEU A 327 14.52 -15.19 22.95
CA LEU A 327 15.91 -15.45 23.34
C LEU A 327 16.93 -14.84 22.35
N ILE A 328 16.46 -14.18 21.30
CA ILE A 328 17.27 -13.45 20.32
C ILE A 328 16.83 -11.99 20.34
N GLU A 329 17.77 -11.09 20.61
CA GLU A 329 17.53 -9.65 20.55
C GLU A 329 17.31 -9.24 19.08
N ARG A 330 16.08 -8.83 18.74
CA ARG A 330 15.76 -8.25 17.42
C ARG A 330 16.61 -6.98 17.25
N GLN A 331 17.68 -7.07 16.47
CA GLN A 331 18.42 -5.90 16.02
C GLN A 331 17.50 -5.14 15.05
N PRO A 332 17.01 -3.93 15.41
CA PRO A 332 16.11 -3.19 14.54
C PRO A 332 16.74 -2.97 13.16
N ASN A 333 15.90 -2.82 12.13
CA ASN A 333 16.32 -2.34 10.81
C ASN A 333 16.74 -0.86 10.95
N ASN A 334 17.83 -0.58 11.66
CA ASN A 334 18.40 0.74 11.71
C ASN A 334 19.06 0.99 10.34
N LEU A 335 18.32 1.62 9.43
CA LEU A 335 18.94 2.58 8.54
C LEU A 335 19.53 3.63 9.47
N VAL A 336 20.88 3.66 9.50
CA VAL A 336 21.68 4.49 10.39
C VAL A 336 21.15 5.92 10.34
N PHE A 337 20.55 6.36 11.45
CA PHE A 337 20.23 7.75 11.63
C PHE A 337 21.52 8.53 11.94
N PRO A 338 21.78 9.68 11.30
CA PRO A 338 21.21 10.15 10.03
C PRO A 338 22.08 9.70 8.84
N VAL A 339 21.46 9.62 7.66
CA VAL A 339 22.18 9.82 6.39
C VAL A 339 22.67 11.26 6.41
N VAL A 340 23.90 11.48 6.89
CA VAL A 340 24.54 12.79 6.86
C VAL A 340 24.82 13.14 5.39
N PRO A 341 24.16 14.14 4.78
CA PRO A 341 24.48 14.54 3.43
C PRO A 341 25.69 15.50 3.44
N SER A 342 26.39 15.56 2.31
CA SER A 342 27.69 16.25 2.15
C SER A 342 27.64 17.74 2.54
N ARG A 343 28.52 18.16 3.46
CA ARG A 343 28.66 19.54 3.99
C ARG A 343 28.82 20.67 2.95
N SER A 344 29.14 20.38 1.69
CA SER A 344 29.59 21.40 0.73
C SER A 344 28.49 22.22 0.03
N LYS A 345 27.23 21.76 -0.01
CA LYS A 345 26.13 22.49 -0.70
C LYS A 345 25.40 23.55 0.17
N TYR A 346 25.68 23.64 1.47
CA TYR A 346 24.76 24.25 2.43
C TYR A 346 24.84 25.77 2.65
N HIS A 347 25.89 26.46 2.21
CA HIS A 347 26.01 27.90 2.48
C HIS A 347 25.28 28.77 1.44
N SER A 348 25.10 28.27 0.21
CA SER A 348 24.43 28.99 -0.89
C SER A 348 22.95 28.62 -1.07
N ALA A 349 22.45 27.57 -0.40
CA ALA A 349 21.08 27.10 -0.59
C ALA A 349 20.03 28.10 -0.06
N ASN A 350 19.05 28.42 -0.88
CA ASN A 350 17.90 29.26 -0.54
C ASN A 350 16.90 28.51 0.36
N SER A 351 15.83 29.20 0.80
CA SER A 351 14.85 28.63 1.74
C SER A 351 14.11 27.42 1.15
N LEU A 352 13.71 27.45 -0.12
CA LEU A 352 13.00 26.35 -0.77
C LEU A 352 13.90 25.12 -0.95
N GLU A 353 15.15 25.31 -1.37
CA GLU A 353 16.11 24.21 -1.51
C GLU A 353 16.38 23.52 -0.15
N ARG A 354 16.35 24.27 0.96
CA ARG A 354 16.46 23.70 2.30
C ARG A 354 15.21 22.90 2.68
N ILE A 355 14.03 23.39 2.33
CA ILE A 355 12.76 22.67 2.57
C ILE A 355 12.73 21.37 1.75
N ASP A 356 13.09 21.43 0.47
CA ASP A 356 13.25 20.25 -0.39
C ASP A 356 14.15 19.21 0.31
N LEU A 357 15.38 19.60 0.68
CA LEU A 357 16.34 18.72 1.34
C LEU A 357 15.81 18.08 2.62
N PHE A 358 15.02 18.80 3.41
CA PHE A 358 14.44 18.25 4.63
C PHE A 358 13.41 17.17 4.30
N LEU A 359 12.43 17.49 3.46
CA LEU A 359 11.33 16.59 3.13
C LEU A 359 11.84 15.33 2.42
N GLU A 360 12.84 15.48 1.54
CA GLU A 360 13.51 14.34 0.90
C GLU A 360 14.13 13.40 1.92
N GLN A 361 14.80 13.93 2.95
CA GLN A 361 15.40 13.10 3.98
C GLN A 361 14.37 12.46 4.91
N GLN A 362 13.25 13.13 5.23
CA GLN A 362 12.17 12.50 6.01
C GLN A 362 11.52 11.36 5.25
N MET A 363 11.33 11.55 3.94
CA MET A 363 10.79 10.54 3.03
C MET A 363 11.72 9.34 2.87
N ASP A 364 13.03 9.57 2.80
CA ASP A 364 14.02 8.52 2.52
C ASP A 364 14.60 7.88 3.80
N GLN A 365 14.15 8.32 4.98
CA GLN A 365 14.70 7.92 6.28
C GLN A 365 14.65 6.39 6.48
N PHE A 366 13.54 5.76 6.11
CA PHE A 366 13.32 4.32 6.32
C PHE A 366 13.21 3.51 5.02
N GLN A 367 12.92 4.17 3.91
CA GLN A 367 12.71 3.50 2.63
C GLN A 367 13.11 4.43 1.48
N LEU A 368 14.00 3.97 0.61
CA LEU A 368 14.55 4.80 -0.49
C LEU A 368 13.67 4.81 -1.75
N SER A 369 12.81 3.80 -1.93
CA SER A 369 12.01 3.62 -3.14
C SER A 369 10.68 2.92 -2.84
N GLY A 370 9.71 3.08 -3.75
CA GLY A 370 8.38 2.46 -3.60
C GLY A 370 7.43 3.19 -2.63
N PRO A 371 6.25 2.59 -2.37
CA PRO A 371 5.22 3.17 -1.50
C PRO A 371 5.74 3.36 -0.09
N ARG A 372 5.56 4.55 0.49
CA ARG A 372 6.05 4.86 1.84
C ARG A 372 5.37 6.08 2.45
N TYR A 373 5.46 6.16 3.78
CA TYR A 373 5.11 7.36 4.54
C TYR A 373 6.39 8.12 4.91
N VAL A 374 6.25 9.42 5.17
CA VAL A 374 7.35 10.24 5.72
C VAL A 374 7.46 10.04 7.23
N GLN A 375 8.67 10.19 7.77
CA GLN A 375 8.85 10.42 9.20
C GLN A 375 8.29 11.81 9.56
N THR A 376 7.26 11.89 10.41
CA THR A 376 6.62 13.16 10.80
C THR A 376 7.58 14.07 11.56
N TYR A 377 8.20 13.52 12.61
CA TYR A 377 9.11 14.25 13.49
C TYR A 377 10.53 13.73 13.37
N ARG A 378 11.48 14.64 13.25
CA ARG A 378 12.90 14.34 13.47
C ARG A 378 13.32 14.83 14.85
N PRO A 379 13.43 13.93 15.84
CA PRO A 379 13.98 14.27 17.13
C PRO A 379 15.50 14.51 17.04
N PRO A 380 16.08 15.27 17.98
CA PRO A 380 17.51 15.62 17.98
C PRO A 380 18.45 14.42 18.20
N ALA A 381 17.94 13.31 18.78
CA ALA A 381 18.67 12.05 18.91
C ALA A 381 17.70 10.85 18.84
N PRO A 382 18.15 9.69 18.32
CA PRO A 382 17.41 8.43 18.43
C PRO A 382 17.47 7.93 19.88
N GLY A 383 16.45 8.22 20.68
CA GLY A 383 16.34 7.70 22.04
C GLY A 383 15.71 6.30 22.04
N PHE A 384 16.27 5.35 22.80
CA PHE A 384 15.69 4.00 22.97
C PHE A 384 15.03 3.78 24.36
N SER A 385 14.82 4.82 25.20
CA SER A 385 14.34 4.58 26.59
C SER A 385 13.51 5.68 27.32
N THR A 386 12.63 6.44 26.66
CA THR A 386 11.67 7.37 27.30
C THR A 386 10.38 7.53 26.48
N ASP A 387 9.27 7.96 27.10
CA ASP A 387 7.93 8.14 26.47
C ASP A 387 7.93 9.05 25.22
N HIS A 388 8.90 9.96 25.10
CA HIS A 388 9.08 10.85 23.95
C HIS A 388 9.79 10.18 22.75
N ASN A 389 10.19 8.91 22.85
CA ASN A 389 10.93 8.21 21.79
C ASN A 389 10.04 7.55 20.74
N MET A 390 8.74 7.49 20.99
CA MET A 390 7.80 6.90 20.02
C MET A 390 7.65 7.79 18.77
N VAL A 391 7.80 9.11 18.89
CA VAL A 391 7.63 10.05 17.76
C VAL A 391 8.67 9.88 16.65
N PHE A 392 9.80 9.22 16.93
CA PHE A 392 10.80 8.92 15.90
C PHE A 392 10.23 8.09 14.75
N SER A 393 9.40 7.10 15.05
CA SER A 393 8.80 6.25 14.01
C SER A 393 7.38 6.69 13.65
N ARG A 394 6.93 7.86 14.09
CA ARG A 394 5.59 8.38 13.74
C ARG A 394 5.57 8.79 12.27
N GLY A 395 4.60 8.26 11.52
CA GLY A 395 4.30 8.66 10.15
C GLY A 395 2.82 8.96 10.01
N ASP A 396 2.48 10.25 10.04
CA ASP A 396 1.09 10.71 9.95
C ASP A 396 0.61 10.74 8.49
N THR A 397 -0.66 10.39 8.29
CA THR A 397 -1.33 10.44 6.98
C THR A 397 -1.40 11.88 6.47
N TYR A 398 -1.71 12.83 7.36
CA TYR A 398 -1.70 14.25 7.05
C TYR A 398 -0.33 14.76 6.57
N ASP A 399 0.75 14.54 7.33
CA ASP A 399 2.10 14.95 6.94
C ASP A 399 2.57 14.31 5.63
N THR A 400 2.22 13.05 5.41
CA THR A 400 2.51 12.34 4.15
C THR A 400 1.76 12.97 2.97
N ALA A 401 0.48 13.32 3.15
CA ALA A 401 -0.31 14.03 2.15
C ALA A 401 0.24 15.43 1.86
N MET A 402 0.63 16.18 2.89
CA MET A 402 1.26 17.50 2.78
C MET A 402 2.58 17.45 2.00
N ALA A 403 3.46 16.50 2.33
CA ALA A 403 4.71 16.29 1.60
C ALA A 403 4.44 15.90 0.13
N CYS A 404 3.43 15.06 -0.12
CA CYS A 404 3.02 14.71 -1.48
C CYS A 404 2.57 15.93 -2.28
N ILE A 405 1.72 16.79 -1.71
CA ILE A 405 1.25 18.03 -2.35
C ILE A 405 2.43 18.97 -2.60
N TYR A 406 3.32 19.12 -1.63
CA TYR A 406 4.53 19.93 -1.79
C TYR A 406 5.40 19.44 -2.95
N PHE A 407 5.72 18.14 -3.01
CA PHE A 407 6.52 17.59 -4.11
C PHE A 407 5.83 17.72 -5.47
N LEU A 408 4.50 17.62 -5.54
CA LEU A 408 3.76 17.91 -6.78
C LEU A 408 3.94 19.36 -7.23
N VAL A 409 3.84 20.33 -6.31
CA VAL A 409 4.00 21.75 -6.61
C VAL A 409 5.45 22.09 -6.99
N ARG A 410 6.42 21.31 -6.49
CA ARG A 410 7.85 21.39 -6.86
C ARG A 410 8.20 20.62 -8.13
N ASP A 411 7.22 20.05 -8.83
CA ASP A 411 7.39 19.18 -10.01
C ASP A 411 8.28 17.94 -9.76
N ASN A 412 8.42 17.50 -8.51
CA ASN A 412 9.10 16.25 -8.16
C ASN A 412 8.11 15.07 -8.17
N LEU A 413 7.74 14.67 -9.38
CA LEU A 413 6.67 13.71 -9.58
C LEU A 413 6.99 12.31 -9.02
N GLU A 414 8.23 11.86 -9.12
CA GLU A 414 8.65 10.55 -8.60
C GLU A 414 8.40 10.43 -7.10
N ARG A 415 8.81 11.45 -6.33
CA ARG A 415 8.59 11.50 -4.88
C ARG A 415 7.11 11.64 -4.54
N ALA A 416 6.39 12.52 -5.24
CA ALA A 416 4.95 12.65 -5.04
C ALA A 416 4.21 11.30 -5.28
N GLN A 417 4.55 10.58 -6.35
CA GLN A 417 3.94 9.28 -6.65
C GLN A 417 4.29 8.22 -5.60
N ALA A 418 5.51 8.19 -5.08
CA ALA A 418 5.88 7.25 -4.03
C ALA A 418 5.11 7.48 -2.71
N LEU A 419 4.87 8.74 -2.33
CA LEU A 419 4.02 9.06 -1.16
C LEU A 419 2.55 8.76 -1.44
N GLY A 420 2.06 9.11 -2.63
CA GLY A 420 0.70 8.77 -3.07
C GLY A 420 0.44 7.27 -3.11
N ASP A 421 1.41 6.48 -3.57
CA ASP A 421 1.34 5.02 -3.55
C ASP A 421 1.33 4.50 -2.11
N GLY A 422 2.04 5.16 -1.20
CA GLY A 422 1.97 4.90 0.24
C GLY A 422 0.54 5.10 0.77
N LEU A 423 -0.11 6.22 0.46
CA LEU A 423 -1.50 6.49 0.86
C LEU A 423 -2.48 5.43 0.29
N VAL A 424 -2.31 5.05 -0.98
CA VAL A 424 -3.12 3.98 -1.60
C VAL A 424 -2.87 2.63 -0.91
N GLN A 425 -1.61 2.31 -0.59
CA GLN A 425 -1.27 1.08 0.10
C GLN A 425 -1.87 1.06 1.53
N ALA A 426 -1.80 2.18 2.24
CA ALA A 426 -2.38 2.34 3.57
C ALA A 426 -3.90 2.11 3.57
N MET A 427 -4.60 2.66 2.57
CA MET A 427 -6.04 2.47 2.39
C MET A 427 -6.39 1.00 2.08
N ASN A 428 -5.66 0.38 1.15
CA ASN A 428 -5.93 -0.98 0.70
C ASN A 428 -5.67 -2.05 1.78
N HIS A 429 -4.83 -1.74 2.77
CA HIS A 429 -4.43 -2.67 3.83
C HIS A 429 -4.89 -2.19 5.21
N ASP A 430 -5.77 -1.19 5.31
CA ASP A 430 -6.33 -0.79 6.62
C ASP A 430 -6.90 -2.04 7.32
N PRO A 431 -6.61 -2.23 8.63
CA PRO A 431 -7.04 -3.42 9.37
C PRO A 431 -8.55 -3.67 9.35
N ILE A 432 -9.37 -2.64 9.13
CA ILE A 432 -10.83 -2.73 9.04
C ILE A 432 -11.28 -2.68 7.56
N GLY A 433 -10.62 -1.89 6.72
CA GLY A 433 -10.81 -1.83 5.27
C GLY A 433 -11.78 -0.74 4.79
N GLU A 434 -12.47 -0.97 3.67
CA GLU A 434 -13.57 -0.14 3.12
C GLU A 434 -13.22 1.33 2.79
N GLY A 435 -11.95 1.65 2.55
CA GLY A 435 -11.53 3.02 2.22
C GLY A 435 -11.06 3.85 3.40
N ARG A 436 -11.05 3.28 4.62
CA ARG A 436 -10.44 3.88 5.80
C ARG A 436 -8.94 4.05 5.63
N ILE A 437 -8.39 5.09 6.25
CA ILE A 437 -6.95 5.25 6.45
C ILE A 437 -6.73 5.64 7.91
N VAL A 438 -5.78 4.98 8.58
CA VAL A 438 -5.38 5.34 9.93
C VAL A 438 -4.72 6.72 9.96
N ALA A 439 -4.98 7.50 11.00
CA ALA A 439 -4.40 8.84 11.17
C ALA A 439 -2.87 8.80 11.25
N ALA A 440 -2.31 7.79 11.93
CA ALA A 440 -0.88 7.61 12.10
C ALA A 440 -0.43 6.15 11.94
N THR A 441 0.66 5.97 11.19
CA THR A 441 1.35 4.70 10.94
C THR A 441 2.75 4.70 11.55
N VAL A 442 3.39 3.54 11.56
CA VAL A 442 4.81 3.43 11.88
C VAL A 442 5.61 3.64 10.59
N ALA A 443 6.33 4.76 10.49
CA ALA A 443 7.02 5.19 9.27
C ALA A 443 8.10 4.21 8.77
N ASP A 444 8.67 3.36 9.65
CA ASP A 444 9.65 2.34 9.27
C ASP A 444 9.03 1.06 8.68
N ARG A 445 7.70 0.91 8.80
CA ARG A 445 6.93 -0.24 8.31
C ARG A 445 5.51 0.21 8.00
N LEU A 446 5.26 0.73 6.80
CA LEU A 446 3.89 1.09 6.40
C LEU A 446 2.96 -0.13 6.49
N ILE A 447 3.42 -1.28 6.00
CA ILE A 447 2.77 -2.58 6.16
C ILE A 447 3.50 -3.37 7.23
N ASP A 448 2.78 -3.80 8.26
CA ASP A 448 3.36 -4.51 9.39
C ASP A 448 3.16 -6.04 9.28
N PRO A 449 4.25 -6.82 9.08
CA PRO A 449 4.17 -8.27 9.07
C PRO A 449 3.69 -8.84 10.42
N ASP A 450 3.97 -8.16 11.53
CA ASP A 450 3.52 -8.60 12.87
C ASP A 450 2.01 -8.35 13.05
N MET A 451 1.37 -7.53 12.20
CA MET A 451 -0.08 -7.29 12.15
C MET A 451 -0.74 -7.93 10.92
N ASN A 452 -0.31 -9.12 10.52
CA ASN A 452 -0.86 -9.87 9.39
C ASN A 452 -0.84 -9.07 8.06
N PHE A 453 0.24 -8.32 7.84
CA PHE A 453 0.45 -7.48 6.65
C PHE A 453 -0.65 -6.42 6.44
N THR A 454 -1.23 -5.93 7.54
CA THR A 454 -2.09 -4.74 7.52
C THR A 454 -1.26 -3.47 7.61
N THR A 455 -1.88 -2.33 7.32
CA THR A 455 -1.31 -1.01 7.59
C THR A 455 -0.98 -0.90 9.07
N SER A 456 0.26 -0.51 9.37
CA SER A 456 0.72 -0.39 10.75
C SER A 456 -0.05 0.69 11.49
N ILE A 457 -0.31 0.43 12.78
CA ILE A 457 -0.94 1.40 13.67
C ILE A 457 0.13 1.99 14.57
N TYR A 458 0.27 3.31 14.53
CA TYR A 458 1.06 4.01 15.54
C TYR A 458 0.29 4.03 16.86
N VAL A 459 0.62 3.09 17.74
CA VAL A 459 -0.11 2.78 18.99
C VAL A 459 -0.43 4.02 19.85
N PRO A 460 0.45 5.02 20.04
CA PRO A 460 0.14 6.19 20.87
C PRO A 460 -1.01 7.05 20.37
N ASP A 461 -1.22 7.07 19.07
CA ASP A 461 -2.34 7.80 18.46
C ASP A 461 -3.65 7.02 18.57
N GLY A 462 -3.54 5.70 18.78
CA GLY A 462 -4.67 4.80 18.93
C GLY A 462 -5.33 4.43 17.61
N GLY A 463 -4.66 4.59 16.46
CA GLY A 463 -5.20 4.15 15.17
C GLY A 463 -6.57 4.73 14.83
N ARG A 464 -6.77 6.03 15.03
CA ARG A 464 -8.01 6.73 14.69
C ARG A 464 -8.19 6.81 13.18
N ARG A 465 -9.42 6.99 12.71
CA ARG A 465 -9.75 7.21 11.29
C ARG A 465 -10.47 8.55 11.17
N ASP A 466 -9.71 9.61 11.34
CA ASP A 466 -10.25 10.97 11.32
C ASP A 466 -10.51 11.44 9.89
N ILE A 467 -11.69 12.01 9.64
CA ILE A 467 -12.07 12.44 8.29
C ILE A 467 -11.17 13.58 7.75
N GLY A 468 -10.52 14.37 8.62
CA GLY A 468 -9.54 15.38 8.23
C GLY A 468 -8.32 14.74 7.55
N ASN A 469 -7.66 13.80 8.23
CA ASN A 469 -6.56 13.01 7.67
C ASN A 469 -6.93 12.32 6.35
N MET A 470 -8.11 11.70 6.30
CA MET A 470 -8.63 11.04 5.11
C MET A 470 -8.88 12.04 3.96
N SER A 471 -9.43 13.22 4.26
CA SER A 471 -9.66 14.28 3.27
C SER A 471 -8.34 14.81 2.72
N TRP A 472 -7.32 15.00 3.55
CA TRP A 472 -5.98 15.38 3.10
C TRP A 472 -5.34 14.34 2.18
N ALA A 473 -5.45 13.05 2.52
CA ALA A 473 -5.03 11.97 1.61
C ALA A 473 -5.80 12.04 0.27
N GLY A 474 -7.11 12.28 0.34
CA GLY A 474 -7.95 12.50 -0.83
C GLY A 474 -7.54 13.71 -1.69
N ILE A 475 -7.18 14.85 -1.08
CA ILE A 475 -6.69 16.04 -1.78
C ILE A 475 -5.36 15.72 -2.49
N ALA A 476 -4.43 15.03 -1.83
CA ALA A 476 -3.16 14.62 -2.44
C ALA A 476 -3.38 13.67 -3.63
N LEU A 477 -4.24 12.66 -3.48
CA LEU A 477 -4.54 11.66 -4.51
C LEU A 477 -5.28 12.27 -5.72
N THR A 478 -6.24 13.17 -5.49
CA THR A 478 -6.94 13.88 -6.58
C THR A 478 -5.98 14.79 -7.36
N ARG A 479 -5.07 15.49 -6.69
CA ARG A 479 -4.01 16.29 -7.34
C ARG A 479 -3.01 15.41 -8.11
N LEU A 480 -2.63 14.27 -7.57
CA LEU A 480 -1.79 13.27 -8.26
C LEU A 480 -2.47 12.77 -9.53
N TYR A 481 -3.75 12.39 -9.47
CA TYR A 481 -4.51 12.00 -10.65
C TYR A 481 -4.57 13.15 -11.66
N TYR A 482 -4.82 14.38 -11.20
CA TYR A 482 -4.89 15.54 -12.08
C TYR A 482 -3.59 15.73 -12.89
N LYS A 483 -2.42 15.58 -12.27
CA LYS A 483 -1.11 15.69 -12.96
C LYS A 483 -0.71 14.44 -13.75
N THR A 484 -1.04 13.22 -13.29
CA THR A 484 -0.52 11.97 -13.86
C THR A 484 -1.48 11.20 -14.76
N LYS A 485 -2.79 11.43 -14.59
CA LYS A 485 -3.89 10.64 -15.15
C LYS A 485 -3.87 9.15 -14.76
N VAL A 486 -3.14 8.76 -13.72
CA VAL A 486 -3.12 7.37 -13.24
C VAL A 486 -4.38 7.11 -12.41
N HIS A 487 -5.32 6.36 -12.98
CA HIS A 487 -6.66 6.15 -12.41
C HIS A 487 -6.70 5.56 -11.00
N ARG A 488 -5.68 4.80 -10.57
CA ARG A 488 -5.64 4.25 -9.20
C ARG A 488 -5.73 5.34 -8.12
N TYR A 489 -5.20 6.53 -8.39
CA TYR A 489 -5.26 7.65 -7.45
C TYR A 489 -6.67 8.22 -7.35
N LEU A 490 -7.35 8.39 -8.49
CA LEU A 490 -8.76 8.83 -8.49
C LEU A 490 -9.65 7.78 -7.81
N HIS A 491 -9.46 6.50 -8.12
CA HIS A 491 -10.24 5.42 -7.51
C HIS A 491 -10.07 5.36 -5.99
N ALA A 492 -8.84 5.47 -5.49
CA ALA A 492 -8.59 5.52 -4.05
C ALA A 492 -9.24 6.76 -3.41
N ALA A 493 -9.14 7.92 -4.06
CA ALA A 493 -9.82 9.14 -3.62
C ALA A 493 -11.36 8.95 -3.58
N GLU A 494 -11.99 8.41 -4.62
CA GLU A 494 -13.43 8.13 -4.62
C GLU A 494 -13.82 7.15 -3.51
N THR A 495 -12.98 6.14 -3.22
CA THR A 495 -13.23 5.16 -2.16
C THR A 495 -13.22 5.81 -0.78
N ILE A 496 -12.23 6.67 -0.50
CA ILE A 496 -12.16 7.47 0.72
C ILE A 496 -13.38 8.39 0.84
N GLY A 497 -13.72 9.11 -0.23
CA GLY A 497 -14.85 10.03 -0.24
C GLY A 497 -16.19 9.33 -0.01
N GLN A 498 -16.37 8.15 -0.62
CA GLN A 498 -17.57 7.35 -0.44
C GLN A 498 -17.70 6.86 1.01
N TRP A 499 -16.59 6.48 1.64
CA TRP A 499 -16.60 6.09 3.05
C TRP A 499 -17.03 7.24 3.96
N ILE A 500 -16.51 8.45 3.75
CA ILE A 500 -16.88 9.64 4.52
C ILE A 500 -18.39 9.93 4.38
N ILE A 501 -18.91 9.91 3.14
CA ILE A 501 -20.34 10.14 2.90
C ILE A 501 -21.20 9.08 3.58
N THR A 502 -20.83 7.81 3.45
CA THR A 502 -21.62 6.69 3.99
C THR A 502 -21.64 6.67 5.51
N ASN A 503 -20.51 6.93 6.16
CA ASN A 503 -20.35 6.66 7.60
C ASN A 503 -20.40 7.92 8.48
N CYS A 504 -20.09 9.10 7.93
CA CYS A 504 -19.90 10.30 8.74
C CYS A 504 -20.97 11.39 8.51
N THR A 505 -21.88 11.21 7.57
CA THR A 505 -22.93 12.21 7.27
C THR A 505 -23.83 12.48 8.47
N LYS A 506 -24.07 13.76 8.78
CA LYS A 506 -25.11 14.20 9.73
C LYS A 506 -26.27 14.88 9.01
N GLU A 507 -27.47 14.43 9.35
CA GLU A 507 -28.75 14.97 8.85
C GLU A 507 -29.45 15.75 9.97
N ASP A 508 -28.91 16.92 10.28
CA ASP A 508 -29.53 17.93 11.14
C ASP A 508 -29.40 19.32 10.48
N GLU A 509 -29.87 20.38 11.14
CA GLU A 509 -29.83 21.75 10.60
C GLU A 509 -28.41 22.24 10.31
N LEU A 510 -27.42 21.79 11.07
CA LEU A 510 -26.01 22.17 10.92
C LEU A 510 -25.28 21.35 9.85
N GLN A 511 -25.80 20.18 9.47
CA GLN A 511 -25.25 19.35 8.40
C GLN A 511 -23.76 18.95 8.63
N GLY A 512 -22.95 18.83 7.58
CA GLY A 512 -21.55 18.39 7.66
C GLY A 512 -21.34 16.90 7.97
N PHE A 513 -20.09 16.60 8.33
CA PHE A 513 -19.59 15.27 8.63
C PHE A 513 -19.00 15.20 10.04
N THR A 514 -19.20 14.07 10.73
CA THR A 514 -18.61 13.80 12.05
C THR A 514 -17.11 13.57 11.97
N GLY A 515 -16.45 13.55 13.13
CA GLY A 515 -15.00 13.38 13.25
C GLY A 515 -14.39 12.13 12.60
N GLY A 516 -15.19 11.10 12.26
CA GLY A 516 -14.71 9.81 11.77
C GLY A 516 -14.96 8.70 12.78
N GLU A 517 -13.99 7.80 12.95
CA GLU A 517 -14.08 6.66 13.88
C GLU A 517 -12.86 6.57 14.80
N ASP A 518 -13.08 6.02 16.00
CA ASP A 518 -12.00 5.65 16.93
C ASP A 518 -11.26 4.36 16.51
N HIS A 519 -10.34 3.88 17.36
CA HIS A 519 -9.55 2.68 17.11
C HIS A 519 -10.40 1.43 16.77
N TRP A 520 -11.57 1.33 17.37
CA TRP A 520 -12.44 0.16 17.32
C TRP A 520 -13.53 0.29 16.24
N GLY A 521 -13.49 1.36 15.45
CA GLY A 521 -14.51 1.65 14.44
C GLY A 521 -15.79 2.25 15.04
N ASN A 522 -15.75 2.77 16.28
CA ASN A 522 -16.92 3.47 16.81
C ASN A 522 -16.98 4.89 16.23
N PRO A 523 -18.15 5.34 15.76
CA PRO A 523 -18.28 6.65 15.15
C PRO A 523 -18.18 7.77 16.18
N TYR A 524 -17.41 8.80 15.85
CA TYR A 524 -17.48 10.08 16.55
C TYR A 524 -18.81 10.78 16.26
N HIS A 525 -19.29 11.55 17.23
CA HIS A 525 -20.55 12.30 17.11
C HIS A 525 -20.35 13.82 17.08
N TRP A 526 -19.17 14.30 17.47
CA TRP A 526 -18.77 15.68 17.28
C TRP A 526 -18.40 15.94 15.81
N ARG A 527 -18.43 17.21 15.41
CA ARG A 527 -18.02 17.68 14.08
C ARG A 527 -16.97 18.77 14.24
N SER A 528 -15.96 18.78 13.38
CA SER A 528 -14.90 19.81 13.38
C SER A 528 -15.02 20.71 12.15
N VAL A 529 -14.85 22.02 12.35
CA VAL A 529 -14.76 22.99 11.25
C VAL A 529 -13.56 22.65 10.37
N GLU A 530 -12.38 22.45 10.96
CA GLU A 530 -11.16 22.05 10.25
C GLU A 530 -11.39 20.85 9.33
N HIS A 531 -11.92 19.76 9.89
CA HIS A 531 -12.18 18.53 9.13
C HIS A 531 -13.18 18.74 7.97
N ASN A 532 -14.19 19.59 8.18
CA ASN A 532 -15.19 19.86 7.16
C ASN A 532 -14.67 20.83 6.10
N VAL A 533 -13.76 21.75 6.43
CA VAL A 533 -13.04 22.57 5.45
C VAL A 533 -12.22 21.67 4.52
N ASP A 534 -11.57 20.64 5.06
CA ASP A 534 -10.84 19.64 4.26
C ASP A 534 -11.78 18.88 3.33
N CYS A 535 -12.93 18.43 3.85
CA CYS A 535 -13.98 17.78 3.06
C CYS A 535 -14.46 18.67 1.91
N VAL A 536 -14.63 19.99 2.13
CA VAL A 536 -15.05 20.92 1.07
C VAL A 536 -14.09 20.85 -0.11
N SER A 537 -12.78 21.01 0.14
CA SER A 537 -11.80 21.00 -0.95
C SER A 537 -11.67 19.63 -1.60
N PHE A 538 -11.69 18.57 -0.79
CA PHE A 538 -11.63 17.20 -1.30
C PHE A 538 -12.80 16.87 -2.23
N PHE A 539 -14.03 17.16 -1.80
CA PHE A 539 -15.23 16.90 -2.60
C PHE A 539 -15.36 17.86 -3.79
N ASP A 540 -14.86 19.10 -3.69
CA ASP A 540 -14.70 19.99 -4.85
C ASP A 540 -13.80 19.35 -5.92
N ASN A 541 -12.66 18.78 -5.53
CA ASN A 541 -11.77 18.09 -6.46
C ASN A 541 -12.44 16.87 -7.08
N LEU A 542 -13.10 16.02 -6.29
CA LEU A 542 -13.83 14.85 -6.82
C LEU A 542 -14.95 15.26 -7.78
N TRP A 543 -15.70 16.31 -7.46
CA TRP A 543 -16.75 16.83 -8.35
C TRP A 543 -16.16 17.29 -9.69
N VAL A 544 -15.08 18.07 -9.66
CA VAL A 544 -14.41 18.55 -10.87
C VAL A 544 -13.88 17.40 -11.74
N LEU A 545 -13.30 16.37 -11.11
CA LEU A 545 -12.64 15.27 -11.81
C LEU A 545 -13.62 14.23 -12.38
N THR A 546 -14.82 14.11 -11.80
CA THR A 546 -15.77 13.03 -12.13
C THR A 546 -17.09 13.53 -12.72
N GLY A 547 -17.46 14.79 -12.47
CA GLY A 547 -18.78 15.34 -12.80
C GLY A 547 -19.94 14.78 -11.97
N ASN A 548 -19.69 13.93 -10.96
CA ASN A 548 -20.74 13.30 -10.16
C ASN A 548 -21.31 14.28 -9.12
N ASN A 549 -22.63 14.52 -9.19
CA ASN A 549 -23.33 15.43 -8.29
C ASN A 549 -23.34 14.98 -6.82
N ALA A 550 -23.09 13.70 -6.52
CA ALA A 550 -22.96 13.24 -5.14
C ALA A 550 -21.83 13.99 -4.40
N TRP A 551 -20.70 14.22 -5.07
CA TRP A 551 -19.57 14.98 -4.52
C TRP A 551 -19.92 16.45 -4.32
N LYS A 552 -20.65 17.05 -5.26
CA LYS A 552 -21.14 18.42 -5.11
C LYS A 552 -22.06 18.55 -3.90
N ASN A 553 -22.98 17.61 -3.70
CA ASN A 553 -23.88 17.63 -2.55
C ASN A 553 -23.13 17.43 -1.23
N ALA A 554 -22.13 16.55 -1.20
CA ALA A 554 -21.26 16.35 -0.04
C ALA A 554 -20.44 17.60 0.30
N GLN A 555 -19.93 18.29 -0.72
CA GLN A 555 -19.23 19.56 -0.58
C GLN A 555 -20.13 20.65 0.01
N GLU A 556 -21.35 20.83 -0.49
CA GLU A 556 -22.30 21.82 0.06
C GLU A 556 -22.72 21.50 1.51
N ARG A 557 -22.82 20.21 1.85
CA ARG A 557 -23.10 19.74 3.21
C ARG A 557 -21.99 20.17 4.18
N ALA A 558 -20.72 19.96 3.81
CA ALA A 558 -19.59 20.42 4.61
C ALA A 558 -19.53 21.96 4.70
N ARG A 559 -19.79 22.67 3.59
CA ARG A 559 -19.86 24.15 3.58
C ARG A 559 -20.92 24.69 4.54
N THR A 560 -22.07 24.02 4.62
CA THR A 560 -23.17 24.42 5.51
C THR A 560 -22.75 24.41 6.98
N LEU A 561 -22.07 23.35 7.42
CA LEU A 561 -21.53 23.29 8.79
C LEU A 561 -20.53 24.41 9.06
N VAL A 562 -19.54 24.57 8.18
CA VAL A 562 -18.48 25.57 8.36
C VAL A 562 -19.07 26.97 8.51
N LYS A 563 -20.04 27.33 7.65
CA LYS A 563 -20.75 28.61 7.74
C LYS A 563 -21.56 28.75 9.03
N GLY A 564 -22.20 27.67 9.48
CA GLY A 564 -22.96 27.63 10.74
C GLY A 564 -22.09 27.84 11.99
N CYS A 565 -20.80 27.57 11.91
CA CYS A 565 -19.85 27.77 13.00
C CYS A 565 -19.18 29.16 13.03
N PHE A 566 -19.61 30.10 12.18
CA PHE A 566 -19.19 31.49 12.27
C PHE A 566 -19.93 32.19 13.41
N TRP A 567 -19.19 32.66 14.41
CA TRP A 567 -19.73 33.14 15.67
C TRP A 567 -19.52 34.65 15.86
N GLN A 568 -20.53 35.31 16.45
CA GLN A 568 -20.52 36.75 16.77
C GLN A 568 -20.16 37.66 15.57
N ASN A 569 -20.38 37.21 14.34
CA ASN A 569 -19.92 37.88 13.12
C ASN A 569 -18.41 38.20 13.11
N THR A 570 -17.61 37.46 13.87
CA THR A 570 -16.21 37.79 14.13
C THR A 570 -15.26 36.65 13.79
N TYR A 571 -15.50 35.42 14.28
CA TYR A 571 -14.55 34.31 14.15
C TYR A 571 -15.25 32.95 14.04
N TYR A 572 -14.55 31.95 13.53
CA TYR A 572 -15.01 30.56 13.49
C TYR A 572 -14.65 29.82 14.78
N VAL A 573 -15.59 29.06 15.33
CA VAL A 573 -15.29 28.16 16.46
C VAL A 573 -14.88 26.77 15.96
N THR A 574 -14.39 25.90 16.84
CA THR A 574 -13.85 24.58 16.47
C THR A 574 -14.85 23.63 15.80
N GLY A 575 -16.15 23.83 15.99
CA GLY A 575 -17.20 22.92 15.53
C GLY A 575 -18.24 22.64 16.60
N THR A 576 -18.65 21.38 16.75
CA THR A 576 -19.69 20.94 17.70
C THR A 576 -19.18 19.99 18.76
N GLY A 577 -19.84 19.95 19.92
CA GLY A 577 -19.67 18.90 20.92
C GLY A 577 -20.31 17.57 20.51
N ILE A 578 -20.22 16.56 21.39
CA ILE A 578 -20.85 15.23 21.21
C ILE A 578 -22.38 15.36 21.13
N ALA A 579 -22.96 16.32 21.87
CA ALA A 579 -24.39 16.62 21.84
C ALA A 579 -24.82 17.43 20.59
N SER A 580 -23.89 17.64 19.64
CA SER A 580 -24.10 18.36 18.37
C SER A 580 -24.37 19.86 18.51
N ASP A 581 -24.25 20.41 19.71
CA ASP A 581 -24.25 21.85 19.99
C ASP A 581 -22.94 22.52 19.58
N ILE A 582 -23.01 23.78 19.14
CA ILE A 582 -21.83 24.54 18.74
C ILE A 582 -20.92 24.78 19.95
N ASN A 583 -19.65 24.40 19.84
CA ASN A 583 -18.67 24.60 20.90
C ASN A 583 -18.10 26.02 20.82
N HIS A 584 -18.65 26.95 21.59
CA HIS A 584 -18.23 28.35 21.62
C HIS A 584 -16.92 28.62 22.38
N THR A 585 -16.31 27.61 23.01
CA THR A 585 -15.18 27.81 23.94
C THR A 585 -13.82 27.61 23.30
N VAL A 586 -13.75 26.88 22.19
CA VAL A 586 -12.50 26.54 21.50
C VAL A 586 -12.48 27.25 20.15
N VAL A 587 -11.46 28.09 19.95
CA VAL A 587 -11.29 28.92 18.74
C VAL A 587 -9.89 28.69 18.16
N PRO A 588 -9.73 27.75 17.22
CA PRO A 588 -8.46 27.45 16.55
C PRO A 588 -8.05 28.46 15.47
N THR A 589 -6.75 28.54 15.19
CA THR A 589 -6.17 29.38 14.13
C THR A 589 -6.43 28.81 12.73
N ASP A 590 -6.39 27.49 12.56
CA ASP A 590 -6.74 26.79 11.31
C ASP A 590 -8.19 27.06 10.89
N CYS A 591 -9.14 27.08 11.83
CA CYS A 591 -10.53 27.42 11.57
C CYS A 591 -10.71 28.82 10.97
N GLN A 592 -9.77 29.74 11.18
CA GLN A 592 -9.82 31.06 10.54
C GLN A 592 -9.12 31.01 9.18
N SER A 593 -7.87 30.55 9.18
CA SER A 593 -7.00 30.60 8.01
C SER A 593 -7.44 29.64 6.91
N TRP A 594 -7.78 28.38 7.24
CA TRP A 594 -8.12 27.36 6.26
C TRP A 594 -9.50 27.58 5.65
N VAL A 595 -10.46 28.13 6.40
CA VAL A 595 -11.77 28.56 5.86
C VAL A 595 -11.58 29.62 4.77
N SER A 596 -10.68 30.58 4.99
CA SER A 596 -10.30 31.59 4.00
C SER A 596 -9.58 30.97 2.80
N LEU A 597 -8.60 30.08 3.02
CA LEU A 597 -7.88 29.38 1.95
C LEU A 597 -8.80 28.54 1.06
N ALA A 598 -9.82 27.90 1.63
CA ALA A 598 -10.83 27.12 0.92
C ALA A 598 -11.95 27.97 0.29
N ARG A 599 -11.92 29.30 0.49
CA ARG A 599 -12.89 30.26 -0.06
C ARG A 599 -14.33 29.85 0.25
N ILE A 600 -14.58 29.43 1.49
CA ILE A 600 -15.91 28.97 1.89
C ILE A 600 -16.87 30.13 2.12
N ASN A 601 -16.36 31.21 2.71
CA ASN A 601 -17.13 32.38 3.11
C ASN A 601 -16.29 33.67 3.00
N PRO A 602 -15.85 34.06 1.78
CA PRO A 602 -14.88 35.16 1.58
C PRO A 602 -15.32 36.51 2.19
N GLU A 603 -16.62 36.74 2.34
CA GLU A 603 -17.18 37.92 3.00
C GLU A 603 -16.78 38.04 4.48
N THR A 604 -16.31 36.95 5.10
CA THR A 604 -15.85 36.91 6.50
C THR A 604 -14.34 37.07 6.64
N ASP A 605 -13.58 37.14 5.54
CA ASP A 605 -12.11 37.21 5.59
C ASP A 605 -11.63 38.42 6.40
N MET A 606 -12.29 39.58 6.24
CA MET A 606 -11.90 40.78 6.98
C MET A 606 -11.99 40.57 8.50
N SER A 607 -13.12 40.05 9.00
CA SER A 607 -13.34 39.91 10.44
C SER A 607 -12.57 38.73 11.03
N SER A 608 -12.64 37.56 10.40
CA SER A 608 -12.00 36.33 10.91
C SER A 608 -10.47 36.41 10.90
N LEU A 609 -9.86 36.95 9.84
CA LEU A 609 -8.40 37.08 9.76
C LEU A 609 -7.89 38.24 10.62
N SER A 610 -8.64 39.34 10.76
CA SER A 610 -8.26 40.40 11.71
C SER A 610 -8.32 39.88 13.15
N PHE A 611 -9.36 39.13 13.51
CA PHE A 611 -9.44 38.47 14.81
C PHE A 611 -8.27 37.49 15.02
N MET A 612 -7.93 36.68 14.01
CA MET A 612 -6.79 35.78 14.07
C MET A 612 -5.48 36.54 14.36
N ILE A 613 -5.23 37.65 13.66
CA ILE A 613 -4.06 38.50 13.90
C ILE A 613 -4.08 39.02 15.34
N ASP A 614 -5.17 39.64 15.77
CA ASP A 614 -5.25 40.33 17.06
C ASP A 614 -5.19 39.36 18.25
N ALA A 615 -5.82 38.18 18.13
CA ALA A 615 -6.00 37.26 19.24
C ALA A 615 -5.00 36.08 19.25
N MET A 616 -4.47 35.70 18.07
CA MET A 616 -3.61 34.52 17.91
C MET A 616 -2.13 34.84 17.68
N THR A 617 -1.78 36.07 17.27
CA THR A 617 -0.37 36.45 17.15
C THR A 617 0.34 36.31 18.50
N THR A 618 1.52 35.69 18.48
CA THR A 618 2.37 35.52 19.66
C THR A 618 3.84 35.54 19.27
N GLU A 619 4.70 35.61 20.29
CA GLU A 619 6.15 35.60 20.15
C GLU A 619 6.76 34.50 21.02
N SER A 620 7.67 33.73 20.44
CA SER A 620 8.37 32.63 21.12
C SER A 620 9.84 32.68 20.72
N LYS A 621 10.74 32.74 21.71
CA LYS A 621 12.21 32.71 21.49
C LYS A 621 12.73 33.74 20.46
N GLY A 622 12.11 34.92 20.38
CA GLY A 622 12.50 35.98 19.45
C GLY A 622 11.97 35.82 18.02
N PHE A 623 11.06 34.87 17.80
CA PHE A 623 10.30 34.69 16.57
C PHE A 623 8.86 35.15 16.77
N LYS A 624 8.19 35.50 15.67
CA LYS A 624 6.78 35.93 15.65
C LYS A 624 5.94 34.95 14.83
N GLY A 625 4.72 34.66 15.27
CA GLY A 625 3.83 33.72 14.60
C GLY A 625 2.49 33.63 15.30
N THR A 626 1.81 32.50 15.18
CA THR A 626 0.52 32.25 15.81
C THR A 626 0.57 31.09 16.78
N LYS A 627 -0.19 31.17 17.87
CA LYS A 627 -0.56 29.98 18.66
C LYS A 627 -1.55 29.10 17.90
N PHE A 628 -1.69 27.84 18.32
CA PHE A 628 -2.61 26.89 17.69
C PHE A 628 -4.09 27.31 17.83
N ALA A 629 -4.50 27.77 19.02
CA ALA A 629 -5.85 28.22 19.31
C ALA A 629 -5.85 29.36 20.34
N LEU A 630 -7.01 29.98 20.58
CA LEU A 630 -7.16 31.09 21.54
C LEU A 630 -6.63 30.77 22.94
N ALA A 631 -6.89 29.56 23.43
CA ALA A 631 -6.39 29.08 24.72
C ALA A 631 -5.02 28.40 24.63
N GLY A 632 -4.41 28.38 23.45
CA GLY A 632 -3.09 27.81 23.21
C GLY A 632 -1.96 28.71 23.70
N SER A 633 -0.74 28.18 23.63
CA SER A 633 0.48 28.87 24.05
C SER A 633 1.60 28.64 23.05
N GLU A 634 2.52 29.61 22.99
CA GLU A 634 3.69 29.62 22.11
C GLU A 634 3.34 29.53 20.62
N ILE A 635 4.34 29.74 19.76
CA ILE A 635 4.18 29.62 18.31
C ILE A 635 4.01 28.15 17.92
N GLN A 636 3.03 27.85 17.08
CA GLN A 636 2.94 26.62 16.30
C GLN A 636 3.15 26.98 14.82
N ASN A 637 4.20 26.44 14.19
CA ASN A 637 4.70 26.94 12.91
C ASN A 637 3.85 26.53 11.70
N GLU A 638 3.09 25.45 11.79
CA GLU A 638 2.13 25.08 10.73
C GLU A 638 0.94 26.04 10.70
N ALA A 639 0.34 26.34 11.85
CA ALA A 639 -0.70 27.34 12.01
C ALA A 639 -0.19 28.71 11.55
N THR A 640 1.07 29.04 11.87
CA THR A 640 1.71 30.29 11.43
C THR A 640 1.84 30.34 9.90
N ALA A 641 2.28 29.25 9.27
CA ALA A 641 2.42 29.19 7.82
C ALA A 641 1.07 29.17 7.08
N GLY A 642 0.07 28.49 7.62
CA GLY A 642 -1.31 28.52 7.13
C GLY A 642 -1.92 29.93 7.23
N ALA A 643 -1.74 30.59 8.38
CA ALA A 643 -2.16 31.97 8.60
C ALA A 643 -1.44 32.95 7.66
N ALA A 644 -0.14 32.80 7.47
CA ALA A 644 0.62 33.61 6.52
C ALA A 644 0.04 33.44 5.10
N MET A 645 -0.17 32.19 4.66
CA MET A 645 -0.74 31.92 3.35
C MET A 645 -2.14 32.51 3.18
N SER A 646 -3.03 32.39 4.18
CA SER A 646 -4.38 32.96 4.10
C SER A 646 -4.35 34.49 4.01
N LEU A 647 -3.48 35.14 4.78
CA LEU A 647 -3.29 36.59 4.72
C LEU A 647 -2.78 37.06 3.36
N TRP A 648 -1.86 36.30 2.74
CA TRP A 648 -1.42 36.60 1.39
C TRP A 648 -2.56 36.52 0.39
N PHE A 649 -3.34 35.44 0.38
CA PHE A 649 -4.44 35.29 -0.58
C PHE A 649 -5.60 36.28 -0.33
N ALA A 650 -5.78 36.73 0.92
CA ALA A 650 -6.76 37.73 1.30
C ALA A 650 -6.23 39.18 1.29
N ARG A 651 -4.99 39.44 0.86
CA ARG A 651 -4.33 40.78 0.98
C ARG A 651 -5.08 41.95 0.36
N GLN A 652 -5.94 41.69 -0.62
CA GLN A 652 -6.79 42.71 -1.25
C GLN A 652 -7.91 43.21 -0.33
N VAL A 653 -8.23 42.44 0.72
CA VAL A 653 -9.25 42.79 1.73
C VAL A 653 -8.72 43.84 2.71
N SER A 654 -7.44 43.78 3.08
CA SER A 654 -6.81 44.71 4.02
C SER A 654 -5.31 44.82 3.78
N SER A 655 -4.81 46.06 3.67
CA SER A 655 -3.36 46.34 3.52
C SER A 655 -2.52 45.85 4.72
N SER A 656 -3.13 45.67 5.89
CA SER A 656 -2.46 45.11 7.06
C SER A 656 -2.10 43.63 6.89
N PHE A 657 -2.83 42.89 6.06
CA PHE A 657 -2.61 41.45 5.88
C PHE A 657 -1.30 41.16 5.17
N GLU A 658 -0.93 41.95 4.16
CA GLU A 658 0.37 41.83 3.48
C GLU A 658 1.54 42.11 4.43
N LYS A 659 1.39 43.11 5.32
CA LYS A 659 2.41 43.42 6.32
C LYS A 659 2.61 42.25 7.30
N VAL A 660 1.53 41.70 7.86
CA VAL A 660 1.62 40.60 8.83
C VAL A 660 2.10 39.32 8.15
N PHE A 661 1.71 39.10 6.90
CA PHE A 661 2.26 38.02 6.09
C PHE A 661 3.79 38.09 6.00
N ASP A 662 4.36 39.24 5.64
CA ASP A 662 5.81 39.40 5.54
C ASP A 662 6.51 39.18 6.89
N GLU A 663 5.92 39.66 7.99
CA GLU A 663 6.45 39.41 9.35
C GLU A 663 6.48 37.90 9.70
N TYR A 664 5.40 37.16 9.42
CA TYR A 664 5.34 35.72 9.66
C TYR A 664 6.30 34.95 8.75
N MET A 665 6.35 35.29 7.46
CA MET A 665 7.24 34.62 6.51
C MET A 665 8.72 34.88 6.81
N GLU A 666 9.09 36.10 7.20
CA GLU A 666 10.44 36.41 7.66
C GLU A 666 10.81 35.56 8.88
N SER A 667 9.91 35.48 9.86
CA SER A 667 10.08 34.67 11.07
C SER A 667 10.27 33.18 10.73
N LEU A 668 9.40 32.59 9.92
CA LEU A 668 9.50 31.19 9.49
C LEU A 668 10.81 30.90 8.73
N VAL A 669 11.21 31.79 7.81
CA VAL A 669 12.45 31.64 7.05
C VAL A 669 13.68 31.75 7.95
N ARG A 670 13.68 32.65 8.94
CA ARG A 670 14.77 32.75 9.93
C ARG A 670 14.87 31.50 10.79
N GLN A 671 13.75 30.93 11.21
CA GLN A 671 13.71 29.70 12.02
C GLN A 671 14.39 28.50 11.33
N ILE A 672 14.40 28.43 9.99
CA ILE A 672 15.14 27.39 9.23
C ILE A 672 16.63 27.37 9.61
N LYS A 673 17.20 28.48 10.08
CA LYS A 673 18.63 28.57 10.44
C LYS A 673 18.88 28.85 11.92
N GLU A 674 17.97 29.59 12.57
CA GLU A 674 18.21 30.20 13.88
C GLU A 674 17.48 29.50 15.04
N ALA A 675 16.50 28.63 14.77
CA ALA A 675 15.80 27.92 15.84
C ALA A 675 16.73 26.92 16.57
N GLU A 676 16.49 26.68 17.86
CA GLU A 676 17.37 25.91 18.74
C GLU A 676 17.70 24.50 18.22
N ASN A 677 16.69 23.73 17.77
CA ASN A 677 16.89 22.41 17.14
C ASN A 677 16.90 22.45 15.62
N SER A 678 17.15 23.62 15.02
CA SER A 678 17.39 23.70 13.58
C SER A 678 18.69 22.99 13.20
N ILE A 679 18.63 22.28 12.07
CA ILE A 679 19.81 21.69 11.41
C ILE A 679 20.20 22.45 10.14
N GLY A 680 19.66 23.67 9.97
CA GLY A 680 19.84 24.50 8.79
C GLY A 680 18.92 24.15 7.62
N TYR A 681 17.98 23.22 7.80
CA TYR A 681 16.96 22.84 6.84
C TYR A 681 15.72 22.27 7.56
N GLY A 682 14.55 22.49 6.97
CA GLY A 682 13.26 22.24 7.62
C GLY A 682 12.94 23.23 8.74
N LEU A 683 11.73 23.15 9.26
CA LEU A 683 11.26 23.91 10.41
C LEU A 683 10.91 22.99 11.57
N VAL A 684 11.16 23.48 12.78
CA VAL A 684 10.62 22.88 14.01
C VAL A 684 9.11 23.09 14.09
N ALA A 685 8.36 22.22 14.76
CA ALA A 685 6.92 22.43 14.95
C ALA A 685 6.64 23.67 15.82
N THR A 686 7.52 23.93 16.80
CA THR A 686 7.54 25.16 17.58
C THR A 686 8.98 25.58 17.89
N PRO A 687 9.30 26.89 17.90
CA PRO A 687 10.59 27.38 18.40
C PRO A 687 10.69 27.37 19.93
N ALA A 688 9.57 27.28 20.66
CA ALA A 688 9.56 27.08 22.12
C ALA A 688 9.86 25.63 22.47
N LYS A 689 9.96 25.28 23.76
CA LYS A 689 10.16 23.87 24.16
C LYS A 689 8.96 23.01 23.73
N GLU A 690 7.78 23.49 24.09
CA GLU A 690 6.47 22.90 23.79
C GLU A 690 5.49 24.03 23.48
N ALA A 691 4.55 23.80 22.56
CA ALA A 691 3.43 24.69 22.27
C ALA A 691 2.13 23.93 22.53
N HIS A 692 1.35 24.36 23.52
CA HIS A 692 0.10 23.68 23.89
C HIS A 692 -1.07 24.18 23.04
N THR A 693 -1.94 23.26 22.61
CA THR A 693 -3.14 23.61 21.84
C THR A 693 -4.23 24.28 22.68
N GLY A 694 -4.16 24.16 24.01
CA GLY A 694 -5.09 24.80 24.95
C GLY A 694 -6.18 23.85 25.46
N GLU A 695 -6.93 24.34 26.45
CA GLU A 695 -8.07 23.61 27.02
C GLU A 695 -9.12 23.28 25.94
N GLY A 696 -9.64 22.05 25.97
CA GLY A 696 -10.60 21.53 24.98
C GLY A 696 -9.98 20.73 23.83
N LEU A 697 -8.67 20.89 23.55
CA LEU A 697 -7.92 20.10 22.56
C LEU A 697 -6.90 19.18 23.25
N GLY A 698 -6.04 19.74 24.11
CA GLY A 698 -5.30 18.97 25.12
C GLY A 698 -4.02 18.24 24.68
N TRP A 699 -3.39 18.63 23.57
CA TRP A 699 -2.06 18.11 23.17
C TRP A 699 -1.02 19.23 23.00
N ALA A 700 0.23 18.85 22.73
CA ALA A 700 1.34 19.77 22.55
C ALA A 700 2.18 19.43 21.31
N TYR A 701 2.77 20.46 20.71
CA TYR A 701 3.81 20.36 19.70
C TYR A 701 5.17 20.59 20.32
N PHE A 702 6.21 19.95 19.78
CA PHE A 702 7.55 19.95 20.37
C PHE A 702 8.56 20.74 19.52
N ASN A 703 9.67 21.15 20.13
CA ASN A 703 10.82 21.73 19.41
C ASN A 703 11.57 20.69 18.55
N TYR A 704 10.87 19.97 17.69
CA TYR A 704 11.43 18.98 16.79
C TYR A 704 11.11 19.38 15.36
N LEU A 705 12.04 19.09 14.46
CA LEU A 705 11.81 19.31 13.03
C LEU A 705 10.60 18.49 12.58
N HIS A 706 9.73 19.13 11.82
CA HIS A 706 8.37 18.65 11.57
C HIS A 706 7.99 18.78 10.10
N VAL A 707 7.42 17.73 9.53
CA VAL A 707 7.05 17.69 8.11
C VAL A 707 5.98 18.71 7.78
N ALA A 708 4.84 18.75 8.48
CA ALA A 708 3.75 19.67 8.14
C ALA A 708 4.19 21.14 8.24
N SER A 709 4.89 21.53 9.31
CA SER A 709 5.41 22.90 9.47
C SER A 709 6.38 23.29 8.35
N THR A 710 7.20 22.33 7.90
CA THR A 710 8.14 22.54 6.80
C THR A 710 7.43 22.65 5.45
N ALA A 711 6.51 21.73 5.16
CA ALA A 711 5.75 21.69 3.92
C ALA A 711 4.83 22.91 3.77
N TRP A 712 4.09 23.29 4.81
CA TRP A 712 3.26 24.50 4.82
C TRP A 712 4.07 25.76 4.55
N THR A 713 5.24 25.92 5.20
CA THR A 713 6.12 27.06 4.95
C THR A 713 6.59 27.10 3.50
N GLY A 714 6.94 25.93 2.94
CA GLY A 714 7.35 25.81 1.55
C GLY A 714 6.23 26.17 0.57
N LEU A 715 5.02 25.67 0.83
CA LEU A 715 3.84 26.01 0.04
C LEU A 715 3.49 27.50 0.17
N ALA A 716 3.62 28.11 1.35
CA ALA A 716 3.37 29.54 1.55
C ALA A 716 4.38 30.42 0.79
N LEU A 717 5.66 30.02 0.75
CA LEU A 717 6.67 30.68 -0.08
C LEU A 717 6.32 30.62 -1.57
N ILE A 718 5.90 29.45 -2.06
CA ILE A 718 5.53 29.26 -3.48
C ILE A 718 4.20 29.96 -3.79
N GLY A 719 3.28 29.98 -2.83
CA GLY A 719 1.95 30.60 -2.91
C GLY A 719 1.99 32.10 -3.17
N LYS A 720 3.14 32.77 -2.95
CA LYS A 720 3.34 34.16 -3.37
C LYS A 720 3.10 34.32 -4.87
N ASP A 721 3.65 33.40 -5.65
CA ASP A 721 3.71 33.49 -7.12
C ASP A 721 2.84 32.44 -7.83
N ASN A 722 2.43 31.38 -7.14
CA ASN A 722 1.65 30.28 -7.71
C ASN A 722 0.49 29.85 -6.80
N GLU A 723 -0.73 30.15 -7.22
CA GLU A 723 -1.96 29.82 -6.50
C GLU A 723 -2.19 28.30 -6.33
N GLU A 724 -1.65 27.44 -7.22
CA GLU A 724 -1.75 25.98 -7.10
C GLU A 724 -1.05 25.45 -5.82
N ALA A 725 -0.16 26.25 -5.21
CA ALA A 725 0.49 25.92 -3.96
C ALA A 725 -0.45 25.95 -2.75
N ASN A 726 -1.58 26.65 -2.83
CA ASN A 726 -2.64 26.55 -1.81
C ASN A 726 -3.26 25.14 -1.89
N PRO A 727 -3.16 24.29 -0.85
CA PRO A 727 -3.75 22.95 -0.85
C PRO A 727 -5.26 22.93 -1.09
N TYR A 728 -5.94 24.00 -0.68
CA TYR A 728 -7.38 24.18 -0.85
C TYR A 728 -7.77 24.80 -2.19
N PHE A 729 -6.80 25.12 -3.06
CA PHE A 729 -7.07 25.60 -4.41
C PHE A 729 -7.87 24.56 -5.19
N LYS A 730 -8.99 25.00 -5.77
CA LYS A 730 -9.88 24.16 -6.56
C LYS A 730 -9.21 23.80 -7.88
N LEU A 731 -9.15 22.50 -8.19
CA LEU A 731 -8.68 22.02 -9.49
C LEU A 731 -9.54 22.58 -10.64
N SER A 732 -8.93 22.81 -11.80
CA SER A 732 -9.66 23.11 -13.03
C SER A 732 -10.18 21.82 -13.69
N ALA A 733 -11.24 21.94 -14.50
CA ALA A 733 -11.73 20.82 -15.30
C ALA A 733 -10.63 20.32 -16.25
N ILE A 734 -10.55 18.99 -16.44
CA ILE A 734 -9.58 18.33 -17.32
C ILE A 734 -10.01 18.48 -18.79
#